data_AF-A0A7I9V6K6-F1
#
_entry.id   AF-A0A7I9V6K6-F1
#
_cell.length_a   1.000
_cell.length_b   1.000
_cell.length_c   1.000
_cell.angle_alpha   90.00
_cell.angle_beta   90.00
_cell.angle_gamma   90.00
#
_symmetry.space_group_name_H-M   'P 1'
#
loop_
_entity.id
_entity.type
_entity.pdbx_description
1 polymer ?
#
loop_
_entity_poly.entity_id
_entity_poly.type
_entity_poly.pdbx_seq_one_letter_code
_entity_poly.pdbx_strand_id
1 'polypeptide(L)'
;MTASDTVDRLIRSLAAADLPAPAPERVDDFRVDPRGWTPDGRFEVVWFAEMTRLIEQVERGVLPEAAVALTPTGTRRALTEAAPDPTPSPEPTPIVDPDPDPEPVDPEAWRPLAVEALIAWRTEQMSLGVAGAESIRDITLRNLVKFNRTSESEIASALIGPASELAGAIAAVIAEFAPVSETTPAPEPVRVPRHAAPADQPVPVAPRPTAVEAPAPAAPVLTTAPVPPPAPAGPTLTHADFAEYAFGLDSHRDNPIRIEQTATSTDLSWEPFTPDVPGQTVIYRLVSGDDVDPYKPEAGDLLAADGTTSFVDTRFLTSAVRYYQVWAHVGRDETEARRAQPIRLASGEAISPVDDFELFEEEGRIIGRWSARPGTRCVRVTRRSLDDGHHGETPIADGDSNLTGFVDDTAVRGRRFLYRVCAEVEVKENGRLSPFVQRDVLVSVKLTPVHDLRAESTAPDRFDVVWTAPSTGQRVDVFLTRAAPQAGLDLEDLDASALEYAGLTGANQVKDPIRAAADGRAQIVGMRWPSDWDRAYLTPVTSFNGRVRVGRTEVFTRPIPAVVEPRIVERLDTQLVVFGWPQGASSVQVHVGVEPMTPDEICQGTPIDEASQTEYHRDGSIILRRPLQAEGCVVCVVPIAYSDGRQLRGEITTLTYRGLRRMSYSLTQFGQQPDPGVPQPPQVRRVVNLSLAAPTVIDGPPPLVAVFNPERLPLDAKDGQHLQFTAPNRQQIPHATFGQIRSSTHPIPTGYTLDLTNLVGHVRVFVYSRADEPARYALQDPPIDQLQLLPPDVPGMPRIR
;
A
#
# COMPACT_ATOMS: atom_id res chain seq x y z
N MET A 1 20.35 -22.23 41.86
CA MET A 1 19.23 -23.03 41.36
C MET A 1 18.98 -24.16 42.33
N THR A 2 17.74 -24.36 42.76
CA THR A 2 17.35 -25.57 43.48
C THR A 2 17.35 -26.75 42.50
N ALA A 3 17.56 -27.99 42.98
CA ALA A 3 17.55 -29.17 42.11
C ALA A 3 16.23 -29.32 41.34
N SER A 4 15.11 -28.91 41.96
CA SER A 4 13.76 -28.90 41.36
C SER A 4 13.63 -27.96 40.16
N ASP A 5 14.20 -26.75 40.21
CA ASP A 5 14.17 -25.78 39.09
C ASP A 5 14.98 -26.27 37.87
N THR A 6 16.01 -27.09 38.13
CA THR A 6 16.84 -27.71 37.08
C THR A 6 16.06 -28.78 36.32
N VAL A 7 15.34 -29.64 37.06
CA VAL A 7 14.53 -30.72 36.49
C VAL A 7 13.37 -30.17 35.66
N ASP A 8 12.70 -29.12 36.14
CA ASP A 8 11.60 -28.49 35.39
C ASP A 8 12.06 -27.83 34.09
N ARG A 9 13.26 -27.22 34.09
CA ARG A 9 13.82 -26.66 32.87
C ARG A 9 14.18 -27.76 31.87
N LEU A 10 14.76 -28.87 32.32
CA LEU A 10 15.07 -30.02 31.47
C LEU A 10 13.82 -30.67 30.85
N ILE A 11 12.75 -30.86 31.64
CA ILE A 11 11.48 -31.41 31.13
C ILE A 11 10.89 -30.50 30.06
N ARG A 12 10.89 -29.17 30.27
CA ARG A 12 10.44 -28.21 29.26
C ARG A 12 11.32 -28.22 28.01
N SER A 13 12.65 -28.33 28.17
CA SER A 13 13.58 -28.39 27.05
C SER A 13 13.42 -29.67 26.22
N LEU A 14 13.13 -30.81 26.85
CA LEU A 14 12.82 -32.06 26.14
C LEU A 14 11.52 -31.96 25.33
N ALA A 15 10.47 -31.38 25.92
CA ALA A 15 9.20 -31.15 25.22
C ALA A 15 9.38 -30.19 24.03
N ALA A 16 10.18 -29.13 24.19
CA ALA A 16 10.50 -28.20 23.10
C ALA A 16 11.36 -28.84 21.99
N ALA A 17 12.10 -29.90 22.30
CA ALA A 17 12.90 -30.67 21.35
C ALA A 17 12.13 -31.85 20.72
N ASP A 18 10.81 -31.91 20.95
CA ASP A 18 9.90 -32.95 20.45
C ASP A 18 10.34 -34.38 20.82
N LEU A 19 10.99 -34.51 21.98
CA LEU A 19 11.39 -35.81 22.52
C LEU A 19 10.25 -36.38 23.40
N PRO A 20 9.87 -37.65 23.19
CA PRO A 20 8.73 -38.24 23.89
C PRO A 20 9.04 -38.30 25.39
N ALA A 21 8.01 -38.02 26.21
CA ALA A 21 8.06 -38.09 27.66
C ALA A 21 7.04 -39.11 28.20
N PRO A 22 7.24 -39.67 29.40
CA PRO A 22 6.25 -40.49 30.09
C PRO A 22 4.91 -39.77 30.27
N ALA A 23 3.88 -40.51 30.63
CA ALA A 23 2.58 -39.93 30.98
C ALA A 23 2.76 -38.81 32.02
N PRO A 24 1.95 -37.73 31.99
CA PRO A 24 2.12 -36.58 32.89
C PRO A 24 2.23 -36.95 34.36
N GLU A 25 1.44 -37.92 34.82
CA GLU A 25 1.47 -38.46 36.21
C GLU A 25 2.85 -39.03 36.58
N ARG A 26 3.50 -39.73 35.63
CA ARG A 26 4.83 -40.33 35.80
C ARG A 26 5.94 -39.28 35.79
N VAL A 27 5.76 -38.21 35.02
CA VAL A 27 6.67 -37.04 35.02
C VAL A 27 6.57 -36.28 36.35
N ASP A 28 5.37 -36.17 36.92
CA ASP A 28 5.17 -35.56 38.24
C ASP A 28 5.78 -36.40 39.37
N ASP A 29 5.65 -37.73 39.33
CA ASP A 29 6.36 -38.62 40.26
C ASP A 29 7.89 -38.43 40.19
N PHE A 30 8.45 -38.30 38.98
CA PHE A 30 9.87 -38.08 38.77
C PHE A 30 10.33 -36.72 39.32
N ARG A 31 9.50 -35.66 39.20
CA ARG A 31 9.81 -34.35 39.77
C ARG A 31 9.98 -34.37 41.29
N VAL A 32 9.23 -35.23 41.98
CA VAL A 32 9.25 -35.34 43.45
C VAL A 32 10.52 -36.04 43.94
N ASP A 33 10.96 -37.09 43.25
CA ASP A 33 12.22 -37.79 43.58
C ASP A 33 13.01 -38.20 42.33
N PRO A 34 13.78 -37.27 41.72
CA PRO A 34 14.49 -37.53 40.47
C PRO A 34 15.61 -38.58 40.59
N ARG A 35 16.11 -38.85 41.80
CA ARG A 35 17.23 -39.77 42.06
C ARG A 35 16.78 -41.13 42.60
N GLY A 36 15.58 -41.22 43.19
CA GLY A 36 14.96 -42.46 43.66
C GLY A 36 13.79 -42.96 42.79
N TRP A 37 13.46 -42.26 41.70
CA TRP A 37 12.39 -42.67 40.79
C TRP A 37 12.64 -44.07 40.20
N THR A 38 11.62 -44.92 40.27
CA THR A 38 11.69 -46.29 39.75
C THR A 38 10.97 -46.35 38.40
N PRO A 39 11.70 -46.49 37.27
CA PRO A 39 11.09 -46.60 35.95
C PRO A 39 10.31 -47.91 35.82
N ASP A 40 9.12 -47.86 35.23
CA ASP A 40 8.29 -49.02 34.91
C ASP A 40 8.07 -49.12 33.39
N GLY A 41 8.39 -50.29 32.83
CA GLY A 41 8.36 -50.51 31.39
C GLY A 41 9.57 -49.98 30.62
N ARG A 42 9.70 -50.43 29.36
CA ARG A 42 10.89 -50.20 28.53
C ARG A 42 11.15 -48.72 28.20
N PHE A 43 10.08 -47.94 27.99
CA PHE A 43 10.18 -46.52 27.67
C PHE A 43 10.73 -45.69 28.83
N GLU A 44 10.17 -45.88 30.02
CA GLU A 44 10.55 -45.14 31.21
C GLU A 44 12.00 -45.41 31.62
N VAL A 45 12.50 -46.63 31.40
CA VAL A 45 13.92 -46.97 31.64
C VAL A 45 14.85 -46.16 30.75
N VAL A 46 14.53 -46.01 29.46
CA VAL A 46 15.34 -45.24 28.51
C VAL A 46 15.24 -43.74 28.80
N TRP A 47 14.03 -43.27 29.14
CA TRP A 47 13.78 -41.87 29.49
C TRP A 47 14.47 -41.47 30.79
N PHE A 48 14.42 -42.30 31.82
CA PHE A 48 15.11 -42.06 33.09
C PHE A 48 16.62 -41.99 32.91
N ALA A 49 17.21 -42.96 32.19
CA ALA A 49 18.65 -42.96 31.93
C ALA A 49 19.13 -41.68 31.23
N GLU A 50 18.32 -41.18 30.28
CA GLU A 50 18.61 -39.93 29.60
C GLU A 50 18.45 -38.72 30.53
N MET A 51 17.39 -38.67 31.34
CA MET A 51 17.19 -37.61 32.32
C MET A 51 18.30 -37.56 33.37
N THR A 52 18.77 -38.70 33.88
CA THR A 52 19.92 -38.76 34.80
C THR A 52 21.18 -38.21 34.14
N ARG A 53 21.45 -38.59 32.88
CA ARG A 53 22.59 -38.08 32.10
C ARG A 53 22.52 -36.57 31.92
N LEU A 54 21.34 -36.03 31.60
CA LEU A 54 21.13 -34.60 31.41
C LEU A 54 21.28 -33.82 32.72
N ILE A 55 20.76 -34.35 33.83
CA ILE A 55 20.95 -33.77 35.17
C ILE A 55 22.45 -33.69 35.51
N GLU A 56 23.21 -34.77 35.28
CA GLU A 56 24.66 -34.79 35.52
C GLU A 56 25.43 -33.77 34.64
N GLN A 57 24.99 -33.55 33.40
CA GLN A 57 25.60 -32.54 32.52
C GLN A 57 25.32 -31.12 33.01
N VAL A 58 24.11 -30.85 33.49
CA VAL A 58 23.76 -29.54 34.04
C VAL A 58 24.48 -29.29 35.36
N GLU A 59 24.63 -30.31 36.21
CA GLU A 59 25.43 -30.23 37.44
C GLU A 59 26.92 -29.93 37.16
N ARG A 60 27.42 -30.31 35.97
CA ARG A 60 28.78 -29.98 35.49
C ARG A 60 28.87 -28.61 34.78
N GLY A 61 27.80 -27.82 34.77
CA GLY A 61 27.78 -26.44 34.27
C GLY A 61 27.29 -26.26 32.83
N VAL A 62 26.71 -27.28 32.20
CA VAL A 62 26.09 -27.17 30.87
C VAL A 62 24.67 -26.58 31.01
N LEU A 63 24.28 -25.66 30.12
CA LEU A 63 22.91 -25.14 30.12
C LEU A 63 21.90 -26.26 29.73
N PRO A 64 20.74 -26.39 30.39
CA PRO A 64 19.74 -27.42 30.11
C PRO A 64 19.35 -27.56 28.64
N GLU A 65 19.15 -26.43 27.95
CA GLU A 65 18.78 -26.37 26.53
C GLU A 65 19.92 -26.92 25.65
N ALA A 66 21.16 -26.58 25.98
CA ALA A 66 22.34 -27.07 25.27
C ALA A 66 22.57 -28.57 25.53
N ALA A 67 22.34 -29.04 26.76
CA ALA A 67 22.44 -30.46 27.11
C ALA A 67 21.43 -31.31 26.33
N VAL A 68 20.19 -30.84 26.20
CA VAL A 68 19.14 -31.49 25.40
C VAL A 68 19.45 -31.43 23.89
N ALA A 69 19.94 -30.28 23.39
CA ALA A 69 20.33 -30.13 21.99
C ALA A 69 21.49 -31.06 21.58
N LEU A 70 22.37 -31.40 22.52
CA LEU A 70 23.51 -32.30 22.33
C LEU A 70 23.19 -33.78 22.62
N THR A 71 21.91 -34.12 22.84
CA THR A 71 21.49 -35.51 23.03
C THR A 71 21.92 -36.36 21.83
N PRO A 72 22.68 -37.45 22.02
CA PRO A 72 23.15 -38.30 20.93
C PRO A 72 21.99 -38.83 20.10
N THR A 73 22.17 -38.88 18.77
CA THR A 73 21.14 -39.36 17.83
C THR A 73 20.68 -40.79 18.15
N GLY A 74 21.58 -41.65 18.64
CA GLY A 74 21.25 -43.00 19.08
C GLY A 74 20.29 -43.03 20.29
N THR A 75 20.43 -42.10 21.23
CA THR A 75 19.54 -41.99 22.39
C THR A 75 18.18 -41.40 22.01
N ARG A 76 18.16 -40.39 21.14
CA ARG A 76 16.89 -39.85 20.59
C ARG A 76 16.08 -40.95 19.91
N ARG A 77 16.73 -41.73 19.06
CA ARG A 77 16.11 -42.87 18.39
C ARG A 77 15.60 -43.93 19.38
N ALA A 78 16.37 -44.25 20.43
CA ALA A 78 15.94 -45.18 21.46
C ALA A 78 14.72 -44.70 22.25
N LEU A 79 14.60 -43.38 22.51
CA LEU A 79 13.42 -42.80 23.15
C LEU A 79 12.18 -42.88 22.26
N THR A 80 12.32 -42.58 20.97
CA THR A 80 11.22 -42.68 20.00
C THR A 80 10.79 -44.13 19.75
N GLU A 81 11.73 -45.06 19.61
CA GLU A 81 11.43 -46.49 19.38
C GLU A 81 10.88 -47.20 20.62
N ALA A 82 11.19 -46.70 21.83
CA ALA A 82 10.68 -47.27 23.06
C ALA A 82 9.34 -46.66 23.49
N ALA A 83 8.95 -45.49 22.95
CA ALA A 83 7.69 -44.83 23.28
C ALA A 83 6.50 -45.74 22.96
N PRO A 84 5.50 -45.85 23.86
CA PRO A 84 4.29 -46.62 23.57
C PRO A 84 3.57 -46.03 22.34
N ASP A 85 3.04 -46.88 21.46
CA ASP A 85 2.23 -46.46 20.32
C ASP A 85 1.13 -45.51 20.78
N PRO A 86 0.87 -44.39 20.07
CA PRO A 86 -0.22 -43.50 20.40
C PRO A 86 -1.54 -44.28 20.27
N THR A 87 -2.11 -44.65 21.41
CA THR A 87 -3.49 -45.13 21.49
C THR A 87 -4.37 -44.04 20.85
N PRO A 88 -5.23 -44.35 19.87
CA PRO A 88 -6.10 -43.33 19.28
C PRO A 88 -6.95 -42.74 20.39
N SER A 89 -6.71 -41.45 20.68
CA SER A 89 -7.48 -40.72 21.69
C SER A 89 -8.94 -40.64 21.20
N PRO A 90 -9.93 -40.94 22.07
CA PRO A 90 -11.33 -40.92 21.70
C PRO A 90 -11.75 -39.49 21.35
N GLU A 91 -12.55 -39.36 20.29
CA GLU A 91 -13.20 -38.11 19.91
C GLU A 91 -13.88 -37.47 21.14
N PRO A 92 -13.71 -36.15 21.35
CA PRO A 92 -14.44 -35.47 22.41
C PRO A 92 -15.92 -35.38 22.02
N THR A 93 -16.74 -36.14 22.75
CA THR A 93 -18.19 -35.99 22.83
C THR A 93 -18.55 -34.52 23.09
N PRO A 94 -19.45 -33.89 22.33
CA PRO A 94 -19.79 -32.48 22.51
C PRO A 94 -20.62 -32.30 23.80
N ILE A 95 -20.18 -31.37 24.65
CA ILE A 95 -21.01 -30.79 25.70
C ILE A 95 -21.99 -29.84 25.02
N VAL A 96 -23.27 -30.08 25.24
CA VAL A 96 -24.39 -29.27 24.79
C VAL A 96 -24.42 -27.97 25.60
N ASP A 97 -24.02 -26.87 24.98
CA ASP A 97 -24.49 -25.52 25.30
C ASP A 97 -25.64 -25.17 24.33
N PRO A 98 -26.63 -24.34 24.76
CA PRO A 98 -27.83 -24.09 23.97
C PRO A 98 -27.51 -23.31 22.69
N ASP A 99 -28.10 -23.77 21.58
CA ASP A 99 -28.01 -23.23 20.22
C ASP A 99 -27.81 -21.70 20.16
N PRO A 100 -26.72 -21.20 19.56
CA PRO A 100 -26.79 -19.96 18.82
C PRO A 100 -27.48 -20.26 17.48
N ASP A 101 -28.52 -19.48 17.16
CA ASP A 101 -29.23 -19.53 15.88
C ASP A 101 -28.24 -19.70 14.71
N PRO A 102 -28.51 -20.59 13.73
CA PRO A 102 -27.60 -20.80 12.61
C PRO A 102 -27.45 -19.48 11.84
N GLU A 103 -26.21 -19.00 11.73
CA GLU A 103 -25.87 -17.92 10.81
C GLU A 103 -26.34 -18.31 9.39
N PRO A 104 -26.94 -17.37 8.64
CA PRO A 104 -27.42 -17.66 7.31
C PRO A 104 -26.21 -18.02 6.42
N VAL A 105 -26.20 -19.26 5.90
CA VAL A 105 -25.30 -19.65 4.82
C VAL A 105 -25.53 -18.68 3.67
N ASP A 106 -24.50 -17.91 3.32
CA ASP A 106 -24.57 -16.97 2.21
C ASP A 106 -24.95 -17.74 0.92
N PRO A 107 -26.15 -17.50 0.35
CA PRO A 107 -26.61 -18.20 -0.84
C PRO A 107 -25.75 -17.91 -2.08
N GLU A 108 -24.78 -16.97 -1.98
CA GLU A 108 -23.86 -16.58 -3.05
C GLU A 108 -22.43 -17.13 -2.90
N ALA A 109 -22.14 -17.91 -1.84
CA ALA A 109 -20.80 -18.45 -1.56
C ALA A 109 -20.23 -19.37 -2.67
N TRP A 110 -21.08 -19.89 -3.56
CA TRP A 110 -20.68 -20.73 -4.69
C TRP A 110 -20.13 -19.93 -5.89
N ARG A 111 -20.44 -18.63 -5.98
CA ARG A 111 -20.05 -17.77 -7.12
C ARG A 111 -18.53 -17.65 -7.32
N PRO A 112 -17.70 -17.37 -6.30
CA PRO A 112 -16.25 -17.30 -6.50
C PRO A 112 -15.65 -18.63 -6.97
N LEU A 113 -16.15 -19.76 -6.46
CA LEU A 113 -15.71 -21.11 -6.85
C LEU A 113 -16.08 -21.43 -8.31
N ALA A 114 -17.30 -21.07 -8.74
CA ALA A 114 -17.73 -21.25 -10.12
C ALA A 114 -16.92 -20.42 -11.13
N VAL A 115 -16.53 -19.19 -10.76
CA VAL A 115 -15.67 -18.34 -11.61
C VAL A 115 -14.28 -18.95 -11.78
N GLU A 116 -13.69 -19.46 -10.69
CA GLU A 116 -12.38 -20.11 -10.75
C GLU A 116 -12.42 -21.37 -11.62
N ALA A 117 -13.44 -22.21 -11.46
CA ALA A 117 -13.67 -23.39 -12.28
C ALA A 117 -13.85 -23.06 -13.77
N LEU A 118 -14.58 -21.99 -14.11
CA LEU A 118 -14.76 -21.54 -15.49
C LEU A 118 -13.46 -21.05 -16.14
N ILE A 119 -12.61 -20.35 -15.39
CA ILE A 119 -11.31 -19.89 -15.89
C ILE A 119 -10.38 -21.09 -16.13
N ALA A 120 -10.34 -22.04 -15.18
CA ALA A 120 -9.58 -23.28 -15.33
C ALA A 120 -10.05 -24.09 -16.54
N TRP A 121 -11.36 -24.29 -16.67
CA TRP A 121 -12.00 -24.98 -17.80
C TRP A 121 -11.67 -24.31 -19.14
N ARG A 122 -11.80 -22.98 -19.26
CA ARG A 122 -11.46 -22.24 -20.50
C ARG A 122 -9.98 -22.41 -20.86
N THR A 123 -9.09 -22.37 -19.86
CA THR A 123 -7.65 -22.59 -20.08
C THR A 123 -7.37 -23.99 -20.64
N GLU A 124 -8.08 -25.00 -20.15
CA GLU A 124 -8.01 -26.36 -20.69
C GLU A 124 -8.55 -26.43 -22.14
N GLN A 125 -9.71 -25.82 -22.44
CA GLN A 125 -10.28 -25.82 -23.79
C GLN A 125 -9.40 -25.10 -24.82
N MET A 126 -8.67 -24.05 -24.41
CA MET A 126 -7.65 -23.43 -25.25
C MET A 126 -6.48 -24.36 -25.52
N SER A 127 -6.04 -25.13 -24.52
CA SER A 127 -4.95 -26.09 -24.71
C SER A 127 -5.33 -27.24 -25.66
N LEU A 128 -6.63 -27.55 -25.74
CA LEU A 128 -7.21 -28.55 -26.66
C LEU A 128 -7.53 -27.97 -28.06
N GLY A 129 -7.30 -26.68 -28.29
CA GLY A 129 -7.54 -26.01 -29.58
C GLY A 129 -9.02 -25.89 -29.95
N VAL A 130 -9.91 -25.83 -28.96
CA VAL A 130 -11.36 -25.74 -29.21
C VAL A 130 -11.72 -24.35 -29.72
N ALA A 131 -12.34 -24.30 -30.91
CA ALA A 131 -12.74 -23.07 -31.56
C ALA A 131 -13.70 -22.25 -30.68
N GLY A 132 -13.41 -20.95 -30.52
CA GLY A 132 -14.23 -20.04 -29.71
C GLY A 132 -13.76 -19.88 -28.26
N ALA A 133 -13.03 -20.84 -27.66
CA ALA A 133 -12.57 -20.75 -26.27
C ALA A 133 -11.59 -19.58 -26.04
N GLU A 134 -10.79 -19.24 -27.05
CA GLU A 134 -9.84 -18.12 -27.04
C GLU A 134 -10.54 -16.75 -27.04
N SER A 135 -11.76 -16.69 -27.58
CA SER A 135 -12.54 -15.45 -27.72
C SER A 135 -13.35 -15.09 -26.47
N ILE A 136 -13.46 -16.03 -25.52
CA ILE A 136 -14.15 -15.82 -24.24
C ILE A 136 -13.20 -15.10 -23.29
N ARG A 137 -13.54 -13.88 -22.91
CA ARG A 137 -12.78 -13.09 -21.93
C ARG A 137 -13.19 -13.47 -20.50
N ASP A 138 -12.25 -13.39 -19.56
CA ASP A 138 -12.50 -13.68 -18.14
C ASP A 138 -13.61 -12.79 -17.55
N ILE A 139 -13.72 -11.55 -18.02
CA ILE A 139 -14.82 -10.65 -17.63
C ILE A 139 -16.19 -11.17 -18.06
N THR A 140 -16.27 -11.87 -19.19
CA THR A 140 -17.49 -12.49 -19.68
C THR A 140 -17.89 -13.66 -18.78
N LEU A 141 -16.96 -14.52 -18.39
CA LEU A 141 -17.20 -15.63 -17.45
C LEU A 141 -17.64 -15.14 -16.07
N ARG A 142 -16.99 -14.09 -15.56
CA ARG A 142 -17.38 -13.43 -14.30
C ARG A 142 -18.78 -12.83 -14.37
N ASN A 143 -19.14 -12.21 -15.51
CA ASN A 143 -20.46 -11.63 -15.71
C ASN A 143 -21.55 -12.71 -15.78
N LEU A 144 -21.29 -13.89 -16.36
CA LEU A 144 -22.25 -14.99 -16.37
C LEU A 144 -22.66 -15.41 -14.96
N VAL A 145 -21.67 -15.60 -14.07
CA VAL A 145 -21.91 -15.97 -12.66
C VAL A 145 -22.51 -14.80 -11.87
N LYS A 146 -22.00 -13.57 -12.06
CA LYS A 146 -22.50 -12.35 -11.39
C LYS A 146 -23.96 -12.06 -11.71
N PHE A 147 -24.40 -12.30 -12.94
CA PHE A 147 -25.78 -12.08 -13.38
C PHE A 147 -26.65 -13.35 -13.32
N ASN A 148 -26.18 -14.39 -12.64
CA ASN A 148 -26.89 -15.65 -12.42
C ASN A 148 -27.40 -16.33 -13.72
N ARG A 149 -26.64 -16.19 -14.81
CA ARG A 149 -26.95 -16.83 -16.09
C ARG A 149 -26.48 -18.28 -16.04
N THR A 150 -27.38 -19.18 -15.70
CA THR A 150 -27.09 -20.59 -15.43
C THR A 150 -27.59 -21.52 -16.53
N SER A 151 -28.50 -21.05 -17.41
CA SER A 151 -29.03 -21.83 -18.52
C SER A 151 -28.21 -21.66 -19.81
N GLU A 152 -28.12 -22.72 -20.61
CA GLU A 152 -27.40 -22.72 -21.90
C GLU A 152 -27.90 -21.62 -22.84
N SER A 153 -29.21 -21.34 -22.90
CA SER A 153 -29.78 -20.28 -23.74
C SER A 153 -29.37 -18.87 -23.30
N GLU A 154 -29.32 -18.61 -21.99
CA GLU A 154 -28.90 -17.30 -21.45
C GLU A 154 -27.42 -17.08 -21.63
N ILE A 155 -26.61 -18.13 -21.47
CA ILE A 155 -25.17 -18.10 -21.67
C ILE A 155 -24.85 -17.90 -23.16
N ALA A 156 -25.53 -18.61 -24.07
CA ALA A 156 -25.34 -18.46 -25.52
C ALA A 156 -25.63 -17.02 -25.99
N SER A 157 -26.66 -16.38 -25.42
CA SER A 157 -27.00 -14.97 -25.71
C SER A 157 -25.95 -13.96 -25.25
N ALA A 158 -25.09 -14.35 -24.29
CA ALA A 158 -24.03 -13.52 -23.72
C ALA A 158 -22.70 -13.65 -24.46
N LEU A 159 -22.56 -14.67 -25.30
CA LEU A 159 -21.33 -15.02 -26.00
C LEU A 159 -21.43 -14.61 -27.46
N ILE A 160 -20.30 -14.17 -28.02
CA ILE A 160 -20.24 -13.63 -29.39
C ILE A 160 -19.58 -14.66 -30.31
N GLY A 161 -20.21 -14.93 -31.45
CA GLY A 161 -19.62 -15.76 -32.51
C GLY A 161 -19.45 -17.23 -32.11
N PRO A 162 -18.33 -17.88 -32.48
CA PRO A 162 -18.11 -19.32 -32.23
C PRO A 162 -18.14 -19.71 -30.75
N ALA A 163 -17.93 -18.76 -29.83
CA ALA A 163 -18.04 -19.00 -28.40
C ALA A 163 -19.45 -19.40 -27.93
N SER A 164 -20.50 -19.04 -28.67
CA SER A 164 -21.88 -19.42 -28.34
C SER A 164 -22.11 -20.94 -28.38
N GLU A 165 -21.32 -21.68 -29.17
CA GLU A 165 -21.38 -23.16 -29.22
C GLU A 165 -20.86 -23.81 -27.93
N LEU A 166 -20.14 -23.07 -27.09
CA LEU A 166 -19.60 -23.54 -25.81
C LEU A 166 -20.54 -23.30 -24.63
N ALA A 167 -21.72 -22.72 -24.87
CA ALA A 167 -22.67 -22.34 -23.82
C ALA A 167 -23.13 -23.52 -22.97
N GLY A 168 -23.37 -24.69 -23.56
CA GLY A 168 -23.77 -25.90 -22.82
C GLY A 168 -22.67 -26.42 -21.89
N ALA A 169 -21.41 -26.35 -22.31
CA ALA A 169 -20.28 -26.75 -21.47
C ALA A 169 -20.05 -25.77 -20.31
N ILE A 170 -20.24 -24.47 -20.56
CA ILE A 170 -20.17 -23.43 -19.52
C ILE A 170 -21.31 -23.60 -18.50
N ALA A 171 -22.52 -23.92 -18.97
CA ALA A 171 -23.66 -24.20 -18.10
C ALA A 171 -23.39 -25.40 -17.18
N ALA A 172 -22.75 -26.46 -17.71
CA ALA A 172 -22.38 -27.64 -16.93
C ALA A 172 -21.37 -27.30 -15.82
N VAL A 173 -20.35 -26.50 -16.11
CA VAL A 173 -19.36 -26.06 -15.10
C VAL A 173 -20.03 -25.21 -14.01
N ILE A 174 -20.98 -24.34 -14.37
CA ILE A 174 -21.73 -23.54 -13.38
C ILE A 174 -22.63 -24.43 -12.51
N ALA A 175 -23.25 -25.45 -13.10
CA ALA A 175 -24.16 -26.37 -12.41
C ALA A 175 -23.49 -27.24 -11.34
N GLU A 176 -22.16 -27.44 -11.39
CA GLU A 176 -21.41 -28.14 -10.34
C GLU A 176 -21.37 -27.37 -9.01
N PHE A 177 -21.59 -26.06 -9.04
CA PHE A 177 -21.47 -25.18 -7.89
C PHE A 177 -22.79 -24.48 -7.53
N ALA A 178 -23.62 -24.18 -8.52
CA ALA A 178 -24.90 -23.51 -8.29
C ALA A 178 -25.90 -24.43 -7.56
N PRO A 179 -26.66 -23.92 -6.57
CA PRO A 179 -27.70 -24.70 -5.92
C PRO A 179 -28.79 -25.07 -6.95
N VAL A 180 -29.18 -26.34 -6.96
CA VAL A 180 -30.20 -26.90 -7.88
C VAL A 180 -31.49 -26.09 -7.74
N SER A 181 -31.77 -25.26 -8.73
CA SER A 181 -33.05 -24.57 -8.82
C SER A 181 -34.09 -25.57 -9.32
N GLU A 182 -35.04 -25.95 -8.46
CA GLU A 182 -36.21 -26.73 -8.86
C GLU A 182 -36.91 -26.03 -10.04
N THR A 183 -36.77 -26.63 -11.22
CA THR A 183 -37.31 -26.09 -12.46
C THR A 183 -38.76 -26.56 -12.60
N THR A 184 -39.71 -25.62 -12.74
CA THR A 184 -41.05 -25.93 -13.25
C THR A 184 -40.95 -26.14 -14.77
N PRO A 185 -41.51 -27.22 -15.36
CA PRO A 185 -41.28 -27.56 -16.75
C PRO A 185 -42.14 -26.72 -17.71
N ALA A 186 -41.55 -26.30 -18.83
CA ALA A 186 -42.27 -25.83 -20.00
C ALA A 186 -42.24 -26.91 -21.11
N PRO A 187 -43.32 -27.06 -21.91
CA PRO A 187 -43.45 -28.15 -22.87
C PRO A 187 -42.70 -27.89 -24.18
N GLU A 188 -42.16 -28.98 -24.73
CA GLU A 188 -41.53 -29.11 -26.06
C GLU A 188 -42.59 -29.06 -27.20
N PRO A 189 -42.23 -28.75 -28.46
CA PRO A 189 -41.87 -29.87 -29.34
C PRO A 189 -40.80 -29.62 -30.45
N VAL A 190 -39.92 -30.63 -30.60
CA VAL A 190 -39.61 -31.42 -31.81
C VAL A 190 -39.00 -30.76 -33.07
N ARG A 191 -37.68 -31.01 -33.21
CA ARG A 191 -36.81 -31.38 -34.37
C ARG A 191 -37.38 -31.47 -35.80
N VAL A 192 -36.59 -31.03 -36.81
CA VAL A 192 -35.79 -31.90 -37.77
C VAL A 192 -34.79 -31.06 -38.64
N PRO A 193 -33.78 -31.66 -39.34
CA PRO A 193 -32.41 -31.12 -39.47
C PRO A 193 -31.79 -30.97 -40.89
N ARG A 194 -30.63 -30.28 -40.95
CA ARG A 194 -29.38 -30.41 -41.78
C ARG A 194 -29.39 -30.44 -43.33
N HIS A 195 -28.22 -30.01 -43.86
CA HIS A 195 -27.56 -30.20 -45.19
C HIS A 195 -27.58 -28.95 -46.09
N ALA A 196 -26.55 -28.56 -46.85
CA ALA A 196 -25.15 -28.98 -47.05
C ALA A 196 -24.46 -27.89 -47.92
N ALA A 197 -23.12 -27.80 -47.87
CA ALA A 197 -22.29 -27.07 -48.85
C ALA A 197 -22.27 -27.79 -50.23
N PRO A 198 -21.79 -27.19 -51.36
CA PRO A 198 -20.33 -27.09 -51.59
C PRO A 198 -19.79 -25.95 -52.51
N ALA A 199 -18.44 -25.85 -52.44
CA ALA A 199 -17.36 -25.25 -53.25
C ALA A 199 -17.55 -24.79 -54.72
N ASP A 200 -16.81 -23.74 -55.14
CA ASP A 200 -15.59 -23.85 -56.01
C ASP A 200 -14.89 -22.48 -56.26
N GLN A 201 -13.55 -22.46 -56.43
CA GLN A 201 -12.73 -21.32 -56.94
C GLN A 201 -12.28 -21.62 -58.39
N PRO A 202 -11.98 -20.64 -59.29
CA PRO A 202 -10.60 -20.11 -59.41
C PRO A 202 -10.40 -18.66 -59.96
N VAL A 203 -9.11 -18.29 -59.94
CA VAL A 203 -8.25 -17.08 -60.16
C VAL A 203 -8.34 -16.31 -61.54
N PRO A 204 -7.48 -15.29 -61.86
CA PRO A 204 -7.77 -13.84 -62.07
C PRO A 204 -7.60 -13.32 -63.54
N VAL A 205 -7.73 -12.00 -63.81
CA VAL A 205 -7.00 -11.15 -64.84
C VAL A 205 -7.70 -9.78 -65.07
N ALA A 206 -6.93 -8.67 -65.15
CA ALA A 206 -7.31 -7.30 -65.54
C ALA A 206 -7.02 -7.04 -67.07
N PRO A 207 -7.43 -5.96 -67.80
CA PRO A 207 -7.87 -4.59 -67.40
C PRO A 207 -9.04 -3.92 -68.24
N ARG A 208 -9.41 -2.68 -67.86
CA ARG A 208 -10.22 -1.54 -68.48
C ARG A 208 -10.68 -1.61 -69.97
N PRO A 209 -11.68 -0.83 -70.48
CA PRO A 209 -12.39 0.35 -69.90
C PRO A 209 -13.92 0.49 -70.24
N THR A 210 -14.49 1.67 -69.90
CA THR A 210 -15.74 2.32 -70.36
C THR A 210 -17.08 1.97 -69.68
N ALA A 211 -17.81 3.06 -69.41
CA ALA A 211 -18.98 3.19 -68.54
C ALA A 211 -20.23 2.50 -69.08
N VAL A 212 -20.89 1.70 -68.22
CA VAL A 212 -22.31 1.37 -68.23
C VAL A 212 -22.78 1.22 -66.77
N GLU A 213 -24.03 1.62 -66.59
CA GLU A 213 -24.87 1.85 -65.43
C GLU A 213 -25.21 0.60 -64.56
N ALA A 214 -25.71 0.88 -63.34
CA ALA A 214 -26.39 0.03 -62.33
C ALA A 214 -25.52 -0.60 -61.19
N PRO A 215 -26.09 -0.89 -59.98
CA PRO A 215 -27.44 -0.63 -59.47
C PRO A 215 -27.48 0.24 -58.20
N ALA A 216 -28.64 0.83 -57.93
CA ALA A 216 -28.96 1.53 -56.69
C ALA A 216 -28.77 0.60 -55.47
N PRO A 217 -28.17 1.08 -54.35
CA PRO A 217 -28.30 0.43 -53.06
C PRO A 217 -29.78 0.39 -52.67
N ALA A 218 -30.20 -0.78 -52.17
CA ALA A 218 -31.53 -1.03 -51.66
C ALA A 218 -31.97 0.09 -50.70
N ALA A 219 -33.19 0.57 -50.95
CA ALA A 219 -33.90 1.49 -50.08
C ALA A 219 -33.84 0.98 -48.63
N PRO A 220 -33.52 1.85 -47.65
CA PRO A 220 -33.85 1.52 -46.27
C PRO A 220 -35.35 1.31 -46.19
N VAL A 221 -35.75 0.22 -45.53
CA VAL A 221 -37.12 -0.06 -45.15
C VAL A 221 -37.67 1.19 -44.49
N LEU A 222 -38.63 1.82 -45.15
CA LEU A 222 -39.45 2.88 -44.58
C LEU A 222 -40.14 2.26 -43.36
N THR A 223 -39.57 2.50 -42.17
CA THR A 223 -40.38 2.61 -40.96
C THR A 223 -41.47 3.60 -41.33
N THR A 224 -42.71 3.13 -41.40
CA THR A 224 -43.89 3.95 -41.60
C THR A 224 -43.75 5.18 -40.72
N ALA A 225 -43.62 6.34 -41.36
CA ALA A 225 -43.75 7.62 -40.70
C ALA A 225 -45.01 7.58 -39.82
N PRO A 226 -45.01 8.20 -38.63
CA PRO A 226 -46.24 8.40 -37.90
C PRO A 226 -47.23 9.04 -38.88
N VAL A 227 -48.40 8.43 -39.04
CA VAL A 227 -49.50 9.06 -39.77
C VAL A 227 -49.63 10.47 -39.18
N PRO A 228 -49.54 11.54 -40.00
CA PRO A 228 -49.71 12.89 -39.47
C PRO A 228 -51.03 12.91 -38.72
N PRO A 229 -51.10 13.49 -37.51
CA PRO A 229 -52.37 13.65 -36.82
C PRO A 229 -53.37 14.28 -37.81
N PRO A 230 -54.65 13.87 -37.78
CA PRO A 230 -55.67 14.46 -38.64
C PRO A 230 -55.54 15.98 -38.51
N ALA A 231 -55.42 16.67 -39.66
CA ALA A 231 -55.31 18.11 -39.68
C ALA A 231 -56.42 18.67 -38.79
N PRO A 232 -56.11 19.57 -37.84
CA PRO A 232 -57.16 20.23 -37.07
C PRO A 232 -58.16 20.80 -38.06
N ALA A 233 -59.45 20.57 -37.83
CA ALA A 233 -60.49 21.14 -38.67
C ALA A 233 -60.20 22.64 -38.80
N GLY A 234 -59.89 23.09 -40.02
CA GLY A 234 -59.63 24.50 -40.29
C GLY A 234 -60.80 25.35 -39.81
N PRO A 235 -60.59 26.66 -39.59
CA PRO A 235 -61.66 27.51 -39.09
C PRO A 235 -62.88 27.41 -40.01
N THR A 236 -64.07 27.33 -39.41
CA THR A 236 -65.35 27.20 -40.14
C THR A 236 -65.65 28.41 -41.01
N LEU A 237 -65.04 29.55 -40.70
CA LEU A 237 -65.05 30.78 -41.49
C LEU A 237 -63.63 31.04 -42.04
N THR A 238 -63.55 31.58 -43.25
CA THR A 238 -62.31 31.94 -43.94
C THR A 238 -62.16 33.45 -44.07
N HIS A 239 -61.00 33.94 -44.53
CA HIS A 239 -60.83 35.38 -44.80
C HIS A 239 -61.86 35.94 -45.79
N ALA A 240 -62.31 35.15 -46.76
CA ALA A 240 -63.29 35.55 -47.78
C ALA A 240 -64.71 35.76 -47.21
N ASP A 241 -64.96 35.27 -46.00
CA ASP A 241 -66.25 35.37 -45.34
C ASP A 241 -66.51 36.74 -44.71
N PHE A 242 -65.47 37.58 -44.58
CA PHE A 242 -65.51 38.90 -43.95
C PHE A 242 -65.38 40.03 -44.99
N ALA A 243 -65.86 41.22 -44.66
CA ALA A 243 -65.60 42.42 -45.45
C ALA A 243 -64.10 42.75 -45.48
N GLU A 244 -63.57 43.13 -46.65
CA GLU A 244 -62.18 43.58 -46.75
C GLU A 244 -61.95 44.82 -45.87
N TYR A 245 -60.82 44.82 -45.16
CA TYR A 245 -60.46 45.92 -44.26
C TYR A 245 -60.31 47.23 -45.02
N ALA A 246 -61.12 48.22 -44.65
CA ALA A 246 -61.11 49.55 -45.21
C ALA A 246 -60.19 50.47 -44.38
N PHE A 247 -59.03 50.81 -44.94
CA PHE A 247 -58.10 51.77 -44.33
C PHE A 247 -58.77 53.14 -44.16
N GLY A 248 -58.79 53.66 -42.92
CA GLY A 248 -59.31 55.00 -42.60
C GLY A 248 -60.44 55.07 -41.56
N LEU A 249 -60.91 53.92 -41.06
CA LEU A 249 -61.78 53.83 -39.88
C LEU A 249 -60.93 53.41 -38.68
N ASP A 250 -60.19 54.34 -38.07
CA ASP A 250 -59.28 54.06 -36.97
C ASP A 250 -60.04 53.68 -35.68
N SER A 251 -60.49 52.43 -35.62
CA SER A 251 -61.03 51.81 -34.41
C SER A 251 -60.05 50.71 -33.97
N HIS A 252 -59.06 51.09 -33.17
CA HIS A 252 -58.13 50.16 -32.54
C HIS A 252 -58.21 50.28 -31.02
N ARG A 253 -58.21 49.14 -30.36
CA ARG A 253 -57.92 48.95 -28.93
C ARG A 253 -56.60 48.19 -28.87
N ASP A 254 -55.66 48.70 -28.09
CA ASP A 254 -54.33 48.09 -27.97
C ASP A 254 -54.24 47.26 -26.68
N ASN A 255 -55.17 46.32 -26.53
CA ASN A 255 -55.09 45.38 -25.41
C ASN A 255 -53.99 44.33 -25.69
N PRO A 256 -53.24 43.88 -24.67
CA PRO A 256 -52.29 42.80 -24.85
C PRO A 256 -53.01 41.45 -24.98
N ILE A 257 -52.52 40.58 -25.84
CA ILE A 257 -52.85 39.14 -25.78
C ILE A 257 -52.00 38.52 -24.68
N ARG A 258 -52.62 37.73 -23.79
CA ARG A 258 -51.88 36.88 -22.84
C ARG A 258 -51.40 35.64 -23.59
N ILE A 259 -50.08 35.49 -23.67
CA ILE A 259 -49.39 34.43 -24.41
C ILE A 259 -48.60 33.57 -23.41
N GLU A 260 -48.90 32.29 -23.37
CA GLU A 260 -48.16 31.30 -22.59
C GLU A 260 -47.61 30.23 -23.54
N GLN A 261 -46.29 30.15 -23.66
CA GLN A 261 -45.63 29.18 -24.54
C GLN A 261 -45.27 27.92 -23.75
N THR A 262 -45.69 26.77 -24.26
CA THR A 262 -45.26 25.45 -23.80
C THR A 262 -44.26 24.85 -24.80
N ALA A 263 -43.75 23.65 -24.51
CA ALA A 263 -42.86 22.95 -25.43
C ALA A 263 -43.53 22.55 -26.76
N THR A 264 -44.87 22.51 -26.82
CA THR A 264 -45.63 21.97 -27.96
C THR A 264 -46.75 22.86 -28.46
N SER A 265 -47.09 23.94 -27.75
CA SER A 265 -48.18 24.85 -28.12
C SER A 265 -47.94 26.27 -27.61
N THR A 266 -48.65 27.23 -28.21
CA THR A 266 -48.78 28.59 -27.72
C THR A 266 -50.23 28.83 -27.31
N ASP A 267 -50.47 29.02 -26.03
CA ASP A 267 -51.80 29.30 -25.48
C ASP A 267 -52.04 30.81 -25.49
N LEU A 268 -53.13 31.22 -26.13
CA LEU A 268 -53.51 32.61 -26.36
C LEU A 268 -54.83 32.88 -25.64
N SER A 269 -54.92 34.00 -24.93
CA SER A 269 -56.18 34.50 -24.37
C SER A 269 -56.25 36.02 -24.41
N TRP A 270 -57.46 36.56 -24.58
CA TRP A 270 -57.70 37.99 -24.65
C TRP A 270 -58.98 38.38 -23.92
N GLU A 271 -59.07 39.65 -23.55
CA GLU A 271 -60.27 40.20 -22.93
C GLU A 271 -61.43 40.26 -23.95
N PRO A 272 -62.64 39.80 -23.59
CA PRO A 272 -63.80 39.90 -24.46
C PRO A 272 -64.12 41.35 -24.84
N PHE A 273 -64.53 41.59 -26.09
CA PHE A 273 -65.08 42.87 -26.51
C PHE A 273 -66.51 43.04 -26.01
N THR A 274 -66.79 44.17 -25.35
CA THR A 274 -68.13 44.56 -24.91
C THR A 274 -68.77 45.49 -25.94
N PRO A 275 -69.84 45.07 -26.64
CA PRO A 275 -70.56 45.92 -27.59
C PRO A 275 -71.30 47.06 -26.90
N ASP A 276 -71.39 48.21 -27.56
CA ASP A 276 -72.13 49.37 -27.05
C ASP A 276 -73.65 49.13 -27.03
N VAL A 277 -74.15 48.23 -27.87
CA VAL A 277 -75.57 47.84 -27.92
C VAL A 277 -75.73 46.42 -27.37
N PRO A 278 -76.51 46.23 -26.29
CA PRO A 278 -76.78 44.90 -25.74
C PRO A 278 -77.43 43.96 -26.76
N GLY A 279 -76.97 42.71 -26.79
CA GLY A 279 -77.51 41.66 -27.69
C GLY A 279 -76.85 41.59 -29.07
N GLN A 280 -75.81 42.39 -29.34
CA GLN A 280 -74.99 42.24 -30.54
C GLN A 280 -74.11 40.98 -30.47
N THR A 281 -73.93 40.34 -31.62
CA THR A 281 -73.02 39.21 -31.85
C THR A 281 -71.62 39.73 -32.12
N VAL A 282 -70.62 39.12 -31.47
CA VAL A 282 -69.19 39.40 -31.68
C VAL A 282 -68.51 38.17 -32.24
N ILE A 283 -67.76 38.33 -33.32
CA ILE A 283 -66.89 37.29 -33.89
C ILE A 283 -65.45 37.79 -33.78
N TYR A 284 -64.58 37.00 -33.15
CA TYR A 284 -63.15 37.26 -33.07
C TYR A 284 -62.44 36.56 -34.21
N ARG A 285 -61.75 37.35 -35.03
CA ARG A 285 -60.85 36.88 -36.07
C ARG A 285 -59.42 36.96 -35.55
N LEU A 286 -58.87 35.80 -35.19
CA LEU A 286 -57.49 35.66 -34.72
C LEU A 286 -56.59 35.37 -35.92
N VAL A 287 -55.58 36.20 -36.11
CA VAL A 287 -54.61 36.06 -37.20
C VAL A 287 -53.19 36.07 -36.68
N SER A 288 -52.28 35.39 -37.39
CA SER A 288 -50.85 35.40 -37.10
C SER A 288 -50.01 35.87 -38.28
N GLY A 289 -48.85 36.48 -38.00
CA GLY A 289 -47.81 36.75 -38.99
C GLY A 289 -46.44 36.30 -38.49
N ASP A 290 -45.74 35.50 -39.27
CA ASP A 290 -44.36 35.10 -38.98
C ASP A 290 -43.40 36.17 -39.49
N ASP A 291 -42.52 36.65 -38.61
CA ASP A 291 -41.48 37.66 -38.86
C ASP A 291 -42.01 39.08 -39.19
N VAL A 292 -43.23 39.17 -39.73
CA VAL A 292 -43.88 40.41 -40.16
C VAL A 292 -45.21 40.61 -39.41
N ASP A 293 -45.37 41.77 -38.77
CA ASP A 293 -46.62 42.18 -38.12
C ASP A 293 -47.70 42.43 -39.20
N PRO A 294 -48.83 41.71 -39.23
CA PRO A 294 -49.85 41.89 -40.26
C PRO A 294 -50.43 43.30 -40.26
N TYR A 295 -50.34 44.02 -41.37
CA TYR A 295 -50.87 45.39 -41.47
C TYR A 295 -52.40 45.46 -41.64
N LYS A 296 -53.04 44.33 -41.96
CA LYS A 296 -54.50 44.12 -42.02
C LYS A 296 -54.84 42.65 -41.71
N PRO A 297 -56.05 42.32 -41.25
CA PRO A 297 -56.37 40.93 -40.86
C PRO A 297 -56.27 39.94 -42.02
N GLU A 298 -56.53 40.35 -43.27
CA GLU A 298 -56.39 39.47 -44.45
C GLU A 298 -54.94 39.17 -44.83
N ALA A 299 -53.97 39.94 -44.31
CA ALA A 299 -52.55 39.76 -44.62
C ALA A 299 -51.86 38.74 -43.70
N GLY A 300 -52.50 38.34 -42.60
CA GLY A 300 -52.01 37.28 -41.71
C GLY A 300 -52.66 35.93 -42.01
N ASP A 301 -52.10 34.86 -41.46
CA ASP A 301 -52.70 33.52 -41.48
C ASP A 301 -53.89 33.47 -40.53
N LEU A 302 -55.04 32.99 -41.01
CA LEU A 302 -56.22 32.83 -40.17
C LEU A 302 -56.09 31.62 -39.25
N LEU A 303 -56.20 31.86 -37.93
CA LEU A 303 -56.14 30.81 -36.92
C LEU A 303 -57.51 30.39 -36.43
N ALA A 304 -58.35 31.37 -36.09
CA ALA A 304 -59.70 31.16 -35.60
C ALA A 304 -60.60 32.32 -36.03
N ALA A 305 -61.89 32.02 -36.16
CA ALA A 305 -62.93 32.98 -36.53
C ALA A 305 -64.25 32.53 -35.88
N ASP A 306 -64.39 32.80 -34.59
CA ASP A 306 -65.53 32.36 -33.77
C ASP A 306 -65.76 33.30 -32.57
N GLY A 307 -66.68 32.95 -31.66
CA GLY A 307 -67.00 33.76 -30.47
C GLY A 307 -66.12 33.48 -29.24
N THR A 308 -65.10 32.63 -29.34
CA THR A 308 -64.25 32.25 -28.20
C THR A 308 -63.19 33.30 -27.90
N THR A 309 -62.70 33.34 -26.66
CA THR A 309 -61.69 34.33 -26.21
C THR A 309 -60.35 33.70 -25.85
N SER A 310 -60.12 32.47 -26.31
CA SER A 310 -58.90 31.71 -26.09
C SER A 310 -58.65 30.76 -27.25
N PHE A 311 -57.38 30.57 -27.61
CA PHE A 311 -56.97 29.68 -28.69
C PHE A 311 -55.64 29.01 -28.36
N VAL A 312 -55.45 27.78 -28.83
CA VAL A 312 -54.19 27.04 -28.68
C VAL A 312 -53.56 26.87 -30.06
N ASP A 313 -52.49 27.60 -30.35
CA ASP A 313 -51.72 27.41 -31.59
C ASP A 313 -50.73 26.26 -31.41
N THR A 314 -50.99 25.14 -32.08
CA THR A 314 -50.12 23.94 -32.05
C THR A 314 -49.08 23.95 -33.17
N ARG A 315 -49.01 25.00 -33.99
CA ARG A 315 -48.00 25.09 -35.06
C ARG A 315 -46.65 25.46 -34.47
N PHE A 316 -45.61 24.80 -34.95
CA PHE A 316 -44.23 25.18 -34.60
C PHE A 316 -43.93 26.62 -35.05
N LEU A 317 -43.10 27.30 -34.28
CA LEU A 317 -42.59 28.62 -34.63
C LEU A 317 -41.46 28.45 -35.65
N THR A 318 -41.58 29.11 -36.79
CA THR A 318 -40.64 29.01 -37.92
C THR A 318 -39.71 30.22 -38.04
N SER A 319 -40.07 31.35 -37.41
CA SER A 319 -39.31 32.60 -37.31
C SER A 319 -38.94 32.89 -35.86
N ALA A 320 -38.11 33.92 -35.61
CA ALA A 320 -37.79 34.35 -34.25
C ALA A 320 -38.98 35.01 -33.53
N VAL A 321 -39.90 35.60 -34.29
CA VAL A 321 -41.11 36.25 -33.77
C VAL A 321 -42.33 35.82 -34.57
N ARG A 322 -43.41 35.45 -33.88
CA ARG A 322 -44.76 35.33 -34.45
C ARG A 322 -45.65 36.38 -33.81
N TYR A 323 -46.21 37.25 -34.63
CA TYR A 323 -47.19 38.25 -34.22
C TYR A 323 -48.58 37.64 -34.23
N TYR A 324 -49.38 37.95 -33.21
CA TYR A 324 -50.79 37.62 -33.11
C TYR A 324 -51.62 38.88 -33.01
N GLN A 325 -52.75 38.90 -33.72
CA GLN A 325 -53.73 39.98 -33.65
C GLN A 325 -55.13 39.40 -33.57
N VAL A 326 -55.95 39.99 -32.70
CA VAL A 326 -57.37 39.67 -32.57
C VAL A 326 -58.18 40.84 -33.08
N TRP A 327 -59.06 40.57 -34.04
CA TRP A 327 -59.94 41.55 -34.65
C TRP A 327 -61.40 41.22 -34.31
N ALA A 328 -62.12 42.17 -33.72
CA ALA A 328 -63.51 41.99 -33.33
C ALA A 328 -64.46 42.52 -34.42
N HIS A 329 -65.36 41.66 -34.88
CA HIS A 329 -66.44 41.98 -35.80
C HIS A 329 -67.76 41.99 -35.04
N VAL A 330 -68.54 43.06 -35.15
CA VAL A 330 -69.75 43.28 -34.33
C VAL A 330 -70.96 43.55 -35.22
N GLY A 331 -72.06 42.84 -34.99
CA GLY A 331 -73.32 43.01 -35.72
C GLY A 331 -74.51 42.54 -34.90
N ARG A 332 -75.75 42.73 -35.37
CA ARG A 332 -76.94 42.22 -34.67
C ARG A 332 -77.03 40.70 -34.77
N ASP A 333 -76.48 40.13 -35.83
CA ASP A 333 -76.33 38.70 -36.07
C ASP A 333 -74.96 38.40 -36.71
N GLU A 334 -74.65 37.12 -36.90
CA GLU A 334 -73.37 36.66 -37.48
C GLU A 334 -73.14 37.20 -38.90
N THR A 335 -74.20 37.34 -39.70
CA THR A 335 -74.10 37.82 -41.09
C THR A 335 -73.76 39.31 -41.15
N GLU A 336 -74.39 40.11 -40.29
CA GLU A 336 -74.09 41.53 -40.16
C GLU A 336 -72.69 41.74 -39.56
N ALA A 337 -72.30 40.95 -38.56
CA ALA A 337 -70.96 41.03 -37.96
C ALA A 337 -69.87 40.79 -39.00
N ARG A 338 -70.00 39.75 -39.84
CA ARG A 338 -69.07 39.45 -40.93
C ARG A 338 -68.94 40.58 -41.96
N ARG A 339 -70.03 41.33 -42.22
CA ARG A 339 -70.03 42.47 -43.15
C ARG A 339 -69.53 43.77 -42.51
N ALA A 340 -69.44 43.83 -41.19
CA ALA A 340 -68.96 44.98 -40.45
C ALA A 340 -67.42 45.09 -40.54
N GLN A 341 -66.94 46.33 -40.53
CA GLN A 341 -65.51 46.61 -40.44
C GLN A 341 -64.98 46.17 -39.07
N PRO A 342 -63.84 45.45 -39.02
CA PRO A 342 -63.31 44.97 -37.76
C PRO A 342 -62.64 46.07 -36.94
N ILE A 343 -62.65 45.89 -35.62
CA ILE A 343 -61.89 46.67 -34.66
C ILE A 343 -60.70 45.83 -34.22
N ARG A 344 -59.46 46.34 -34.32
CA ARG A 344 -58.31 45.63 -33.73
C ARG A 344 -58.51 45.65 -32.22
N LEU A 345 -58.71 44.50 -31.61
CA LEU A 345 -59.03 44.37 -30.19
C LEU A 345 -57.78 44.19 -29.34
N ALA A 346 -56.90 43.29 -29.78
CA ALA A 346 -55.71 42.92 -29.03
C ALA A 346 -54.56 42.53 -29.97
N SER A 347 -53.33 42.68 -29.50
CA SER A 347 -52.13 42.21 -30.20
C SER A 347 -51.07 41.69 -29.22
N GLY A 348 -50.18 40.84 -29.70
CA GLY A 348 -49.05 40.35 -28.92
C GLY A 348 -48.08 39.53 -29.76
N GLU A 349 -46.87 39.35 -29.27
CA GLU A 349 -45.80 38.62 -29.95
C GLU A 349 -45.32 37.43 -29.12
N ALA A 350 -45.20 36.27 -29.77
CA ALA A 350 -44.52 35.10 -29.23
C ALA A 350 -43.07 35.07 -29.77
N ILE A 351 -42.11 34.95 -28.86
CA ILE A 351 -40.70 34.88 -29.20
C ILE A 351 -40.26 33.43 -29.17
N SER A 352 -39.60 32.98 -30.22
CA SER A 352 -39.11 31.60 -30.30
C SER A 352 -37.94 31.39 -29.33
N PRO A 353 -37.98 30.36 -28.47
CA PRO A 353 -36.80 29.94 -27.73
C PRO A 353 -35.76 29.35 -28.70
N VAL A 354 -34.56 29.08 -28.18
CA VAL A 354 -33.57 28.30 -28.94
C VAL A 354 -33.98 26.83 -29.00
N ASP A 355 -33.69 26.17 -30.11
CA ASP A 355 -33.94 24.74 -30.30
C ASP A 355 -32.67 23.92 -30.07
N ASP A 356 -32.83 22.63 -29.81
CA ASP A 356 -31.73 21.65 -29.71
C ASP A 356 -30.63 22.07 -28.72
N PHE A 357 -31.01 22.60 -27.56
CA PHE A 357 -30.02 23.02 -26.55
C PHE A 357 -29.33 21.81 -25.92
N GLU A 358 -28.04 21.66 -26.27
CA GLU A 358 -27.13 20.64 -25.81
C GLU A 358 -25.93 21.26 -25.07
N LEU A 359 -25.45 20.55 -24.04
CA LEU A 359 -24.25 20.89 -23.30
C LEU A 359 -23.23 19.77 -23.42
N PHE A 360 -21.98 20.15 -23.69
CA PHE A 360 -20.84 19.26 -23.72
C PHE A 360 -19.81 19.72 -22.69
N GLU A 361 -19.23 18.78 -21.98
CA GLU A 361 -18.09 19.02 -21.09
C GLU A 361 -16.84 18.43 -21.74
N GLU A 362 -15.81 19.26 -21.88
CA GLU A 362 -14.54 18.88 -22.50
C GLU A 362 -13.39 19.41 -21.65
N GLU A 363 -12.73 18.51 -20.91
CA GLU A 363 -11.58 18.83 -20.04
C GLU A 363 -11.82 20.04 -19.11
N GLY A 364 -13.00 20.14 -18.49
CA GLY A 364 -13.37 21.24 -17.60
C GLY A 364 -13.87 22.51 -18.29
N ARG A 365 -13.96 22.52 -19.61
CA ARG A 365 -14.59 23.58 -20.41
C ARG A 365 -16.02 23.15 -20.75
N ILE A 366 -16.98 24.07 -20.66
CA ILE A 366 -18.38 23.79 -21.02
C ILE A 366 -18.71 24.44 -22.35
N ILE A 367 -19.18 23.64 -23.31
CA ILE A 367 -19.57 24.07 -24.64
C ILE A 367 -21.07 23.88 -24.78
N GLY A 368 -21.80 24.97 -24.95
CA GLY A 368 -23.23 24.93 -25.26
C GLY A 368 -23.47 25.08 -26.76
N ARG A 369 -24.42 24.31 -27.30
CA ARG A 369 -24.84 24.40 -28.71
C ARG A 369 -26.36 24.43 -28.80
N TRP A 370 -26.87 25.17 -29.78
CA TRP A 370 -28.30 25.28 -30.07
C TRP A 370 -28.52 25.81 -31.50
N SER A 371 -29.78 25.83 -31.91
CA SER A 371 -30.26 26.45 -33.14
C SER A 371 -31.12 27.66 -32.80
N ALA A 372 -30.70 28.86 -33.22
CA ALA A 372 -31.52 30.07 -33.14
C ALA A 372 -32.36 30.26 -34.41
N ARG A 373 -33.57 30.81 -34.26
CA ARG A 373 -34.47 31.07 -35.40
C ARG A 373 -34.03 32.30 -36.21
N PRO A 374 -34.31 32.35 -37.51
CA PRO A 374 -34.07 33.55 -38.32
C PRO A 374 -34.79 34.76 -37.69
N GLY A 375 -34.05 35.87 -37.50
CA GLY A 375 -34.55 37.07 -36.82
C GLY A 375 -34.08 37.23 -35.36
N THR A 376 -33.42 36.23 -34.77
CA THR A 376 -32.78 36.35 -33.45
C THR A 376 -31.57 37.29 -33.50
N ARG A 377 -31.53 38.28 -32.59
CA ARG A 377 -30.45 39.27 -32.49
C ARG A 377 -29.25 38.71 -31.74
N CYS A 378 -29.48 38.13 -30.57
CA CYS A 378 -28.47 37.41 -29.81
C CYS A 378 -29.12 36.38 -28.88
N VAL A 379 -28.30 35.51 -28.30
CA VAL A 379 -28.73 34.58 -27.25
C VAL A 379 -27.99 34.91 -25.96
N ARG A 380 -28.74 35.13 -24.89
CA ARG A 380 -28.20 35.43 -23.56
C ARG A 380 -27.98 34.13 -22.82
N VAL A 381 -26.80 34.00 -22.21
CA VAL A 381 -26.40 32.81 -21.46
C VAL A 381 -26.09 33.21 -20.02
N THR A 382 -26.71 32.52 -19.06
CA THR A 382 -26.37 32.66 -17.65
C THR A 382 -26.07 31.31 -17.01
N ARG A 383 -25.13 31.31 -16.07
CA ARG A 383 -24.73 30.14 -15.28
C ARG A 383 -25.07 30.34 -13.81
N ARG A 384 -25.58 29.31 -13.16
CA ARG A 384 -25.82 29.27 -11.70
C ARG A 384 -25.20 28.01 -11.09
N SER A 385 -24.46 28.14 -9.99
CA SER A 385 -23.98 26.99 -9.22
C SER A 385 -25.14 26.29 -8.52
N LEU A 386 -25.16 24.96 -8.55
CA LEU A 386 -26.14 24.16 -7.80
C LEU A 386 -25.60 23.69 -6.44
N ASP A 387 -24.30 23.79 -6.20
CA ASP A 387 -23.64 23.23 -5.01
C ASP A 387 -23.45 24.25 -3.88
N ASP A 388 -23.21 25.53 -4.19
CA ASP A 388 -22.67 26.49 -3.22
C ASP A 388 -23.75 27.30 -2.46
N GLY A 389 -25.04 26.96 -2.62
CA GLY A 389 -26.17 27.75 -2.10
C GLY A 389 -26.27 29.18 -2.66
N HIS A 390 -25.35 29.56 -3.57
CA HIS A 390 -25.29 30.86 -4.21
C HIS A 390 -26.33 30.93 -5.33
N HIS A 391 -27.33 31.79 -5.18
CA HIS A 391 -28.38 31.99 -6.18
C HIS A 391 -28.01 33.00 -7.27
N GLY A 392 -26.79 33.54 -7.25
CA GLY A 392 -26.33 34.52 -8.22
C GLY A 392 -26.18 33.91 -9.62
N GLU A 393 -26.79 34.56 -10.61
CA GLU A 393 -26.58 34.23 -12.03
C GLU A 393 -25.35 34.97 -12.55
N THR A 394 -24.45 34.24 -13.20
CA THR A 394 -23.25 34.79 -13.85
C THR A 394 -23.48 34.82 -15.36
N PRO A 395 -23.46 36.00 -16.02
CA PRO A 395 -23.50 36.08 -17.48
C PRO A 395 -22.27 35.42 -18.10
N ILE A 396 -22.47 34.66 -19.18
CA ILE A 396 -21.41 33.98 -19.93
C ILE A 396 -21.40 34.54 -21.36
N ALA A 397 -20.20 34.81 -21.90
CA ALA A 397 -20.01 35.31 -23.26
C ALA A 397 -20.86 36.58 -23.58
N ASP A 398 -20.99 37.50 -22.62
CA ASP A 398 -21.89 38.67 -22.67
C ASP A 398 -21.51 39.74 -23.74
N GLY A 399 -20.38 39.55 -24.44
CA GLY A 399 -19.93 40.42 -25.54
C GLY A 399 -20.31 39.95 -26.94
N ASP A 400 -20.75 38.70 -27.11
CA ASP A 400 -20.99 38.07 -28.41
C ASP A 400 -22.49 37.82 -28.66
N SER A 401 -22.87 37.65 -29.93
CA SER A 401 -24.27 37.37 -30.28
C SER A 401 -24.70 35.93 -29.94
N ASN A 402 -23.74 35.01 -29.76
CA ASN A 402 -23.97 33.61 -29.36
C ASN A 402 -25.05 32.88 -30.18
N LEU A 403 -25.23 33.19 -31.48
CA LEU A 403 -26.36 32.63 -32.25
C LEU A 403 -26.36 31.10 -32.42
N THR A 404 -25.21 30.45 -32.21
CA THR A 404 -25.03 28.99 -32.41
C THR A 404 -24.51 28.25 -31.18
N GLY A 405 -24.14 28.97 -30.11
CA GLY A 405 -23.48 28.37 -28.96
C GLY A 405 -22.72 29.37 -28.11
N PHE A 406 -22.16 28.86 -27.00
CA PHE A 406 -21.20 29.56 -26.15
C PHE A 406 -20.08 28.62 -25.74
N VAL A 407 -19.01 29.20 -25.19
CA VAL A 407 -18.05 28.43 -24.41
C VAL A 407 -17.73 29.11 -23.09
N ASP A 408 -17.70 28.32 -22.01
CA ASP A 408 -17.33 28.73 -20.67
C ASP A 408 -16.08 27.96 -20.20
N ASP A 409 -14.97 28.69 -20.06
CA ASP A 409 -13.69 28.23 -19.53
C ASP A 409 -13.47 28.61 -18.06
N THR A 410 -14.43 29.31 -17.45
CA THR A 410 -14.35 29.80 -16.07
C THR A 410 -15.06 28.87 -15.08
N ALA A 411 -15.68 27.79 -15.56
CA ALA A 411 -16.42 26.85 -14.74
C ALA A 411 -15.48 26.10 -13.80
N VAL A 412 -15.80 26.14 -12.51
CA VAL A 412 -14.99 25.46 -11.49
C VAL A 412 -15.20 23.95 -11.64
N ARG A 413 -14.10 23.23 -11.89
CA ARG A 413 -14.12 21.76 -11.97
C ARG A 413 -14.69 21.15 -10.69
N GLY A 414 -15.43 20.07 -10.86
CA GLY A 414 -16.03 19.31 -9.78
C GLY A 414 -17.31 19.89 -9.19
N ARG A 415 -17.87 20.93 -9.82
CA ARG A 415 -19.15 21.50 -9.45
C ARG A 415 -20.22 21.23 -10.50
N ARG A 416 -21.47 21.20 -10.06
CA ARG A 416 -22.65 21.11 -10.91
C ARG A 416 -23.21 22.51 -11.17
N PHE A 417 -23.38 22.85 -12.44
CA PHE A 417 -23.91 24.14 -12.87
C PHE A 417 -25.18 23.96 -13.69
N LEU A 418 -26.12 24.90 -13.53
CA LEU A 418 -27.27 25.07 -14.41
C LEU A 418 -26.99 26.21 -15.38
N TYR A 419 -27.02 25.92 -16.68
CA TYR A 419 -26.97 26.92 -17.73
C TYR A 419 -28.37 27.22 -18.23
N ARG A 420 -28.69 28.50 -18.36
CA ARG A 420 -29.96 29.01 -18.87
C ARG A 420 -29.68 29.87 -20.09
N VAL A 421 -30.45 29.66 -21.14
CA VAL A 421 -30.34 30.41 -22.39
C VAL A 421 -31.70 30.95 -22.81
N CYS A 422 -31.73 32.18 -23.34
CA CYS A 422 -32.91 32.76 -23.96
C CYS A 422 -32.53 33.59 -25.20
N ALA A 423 -33.39 33.56 -26.21
CA ALA A 423 -33.21 34.34 -27.42
C ALA A 423 -33.69 35.78 -27.19
N GLU A 424 -32.91 36.75 -27.66
CA GLU A 424 -33.27 38.16 -27.71
C GLU A 424 -33.61 38.54 -29.15
N VAL A 425 -34.75 39.21 -29.33
CA VAL A 425 -35.23 39.72 -30.62
C VAL A 425 -35.58 41.19 -30.48
N GLU A 426 -35.52 41.92 -31.59
CA GLU A 426 -35.89 43.33 -31.62
C GLU A 426 -37.30 43.47 -32.23
N VAL A 427 -38.25 43.90 -31.41
CA VAL A 427 -39.65 44.10 -31.81
C VAL A 427 -39.99 45.57 -31.59
N LYS A 428 -40.31 46.29 -32.67
CA LYS A 428 -40.68 47.72 -32.61
C LYS A 428 -39.65 48.55 -31.82
N GLU A 429 -38.36 48.34 -32.11
CA GLU A 429 -37.19 48.98 -31.45
C GLU A 429 -36.97 48.61 -29.96
N ASN A 430 -37.72 47.64 -29.42
CA ASN A 430 -37.55 47.14 -28.06
C ASN A 430 -37.03 45.70 -28.04
N GLY A 431 -36.07 45.41 -27.15
CA GLY A 431 -35.58 44.05 -26.93
C GLY A 431 -36.60 43.19 -26.18
N ARG A 432 -36.97 42.05 -26.77
CA ARG A 432 -37.86 41.04 -26.16
C ARG A 432 -37.08 39.74 -25.98
N LEU A 433 -37.32 39.06 -24.85
CA LEU A 433 -36.71 37.78 -24.53
C LEU A 433 -37.70 36.64 -24.69
N SER A 434 -37.21 35.50 -25.18
CA SER A 434 -37.94 34.23 -25.15
C SER A 434 -38.02 33.67 -23.72
N PRO A 435 -38.88 32.67 -23.48
CA PRO A 435 -38.74 31.78 -22.33
C PRO A 435 -37.34 31.15 -22.27
N PHE A 436 -36.92 30.77 -21.06
CA PHE A 436 -35.62 30.13 -20.86
C PHE A 436 -35.64 28.65 -21.23
N VAL A 437 -34.57 28.20 -21.89
CA VAL A 437 -34.21 26.79 -22.02
C VAL A 437 -33.06 26.52 -21.06
N GLN A 438 -33.08 25.38 -20.36
CA GLN A 438 -32.13 25.08 -19.29
C GLN A 438 -31.58 23.66 -19.38
N ARG A 439 -30.28 23.53 -19.05
CA ARG A 439 -29.57 22.25 -18.95
C ARG A 439 -28.54 22.36 -17.85
N ASP A 440 -28.32 21.28 -17.13
CA ASP A 440 -27.29 21.19 -16.11
C ASP A 440 -26.13 20.29 -16.55
N VAL A 441 -24.95 20.55 -16.01
CA VAL A 441 -23.74 19.80 -16.30
C VAL A 441 -22.84 19.74 -15.07
N LEU A 442 -22.22 18.58 -14.86
CA LEU A 442 -21.18 18.38 -13.86
C LEU A 442 -19.82 18.54 -14.53
N VAL A 443 -19.02 19.49 -14.06
CA VAL A 443 -17.69 19.73 -14.63
C VAL A 443 -16.72 18.66 -14.14
N SER A 444 -16.08 17.92 -15.04
CA SER A 444 -15.18 16.83 -14.65
C SER A 444 -13.93 17.35 -13.92
N VAL A 445 -13.39 16.56 -12.99
CA VAL A 445 -12.09 16.79 -12.35
C VAL A 445 -11.13 15.71 -12.83
N LYS A 446 -10.01 16.13 -13.42
CA LYS A 446 -8.86 15.25 -13.59
C LYS A 446 -8.17 15.10 -12.24
N LEU A 447 -8.12 13.87 -11.73
CA LEU A 447 -7.52 13.59 -10.44
C LEU A 447 -6.02 13.85 -10.48
N THR A 448 -5.52 14.63 -9.52
CA THR A 448 -4.10 14.94 -9.42
C THR A 448 -3.44 13.97 -8.43
N PRO A 449 -2.51 13.10 -8.88
CA PRO A 449 -1.78 12.21 -7.97
C PRO A 449 -0.82 13.01 -7.09
N VAL A 450 -0.67 12.59 -5.85
CA VAL A 450 0.35 13.11 -4.92
C VAL A 450 1.63 12.29 -5.07
N HIS A 451 2.72 12.91 -5.49
CA HIS A 451 4.01 12.21 -5.69
C HIS A 451 5.10 12.64 -4.70
N ASP A 452 4.84 13.69 -3.93
CA ASP A 452 5.78 14.37 -3.05
C ASP A 452 5.45 14.18 -1.56
N LEU A 453 4.61 13.21 -1.22
CA LEU A 453 4.34 12.85 0.17
C LEU A 453 5.65 12.45 0.86
N ARG A 454 5.90 13.06 2.03
CA ARG A 454 7.09 12.86 2.85
C ARG A 454 6.73 12.66 4.30
N ALA A 455 7.45 11.76 4.96
CA ALA A 455 7.34 11.46 6.38
C ALA A 455 8.63 11.86 7.10
N GLU A 456 8.47 12.45 8.29
CA GLU A 456 9.58 12.90 9.11
C GLU A 456 9.37 12.48 10.56
N SER A 457 10.40 11.88 11.17
CA SER A 457 10.30 11.43 12.55
C SER A 457 10.42 12.64 13.49
N THR A 458 9.43 12.80 14.36
CA THR A 458 9.41 13.86 15.38
C THR A 458 9.76 13.33 16.76
N ALA A 459 9.58 12.03 17.00
CA ALA A 459 10.02 11.29 18.18
C ALA A 459 10.30 9.82 17.80
N PRO A 460 10.85 8.98 18.70
CA PRO A 460 11.08 7.56 18.42
C PRO A 460 9.79 6.77 18.06
N ASP A 461 8.65 7.16 18.61
CA ASP A 461 7.33 6.54 18.42
C ASP A 461 6.35 7.41 17.61
N ARG A 462 6.83 8.55 17.06
CA ARG A 462 5.99 9.50 16.33
C ARG A 462 6.62 10.11 15.09
N PHE A 463 5.78 10.42 14.13
CA PHE A 463 6.18 11.07 12.89
C PHE A 463 5.07 11.93 12.32
N ASP A 464 5.47 12.88 11.50
CA ASP A 464 4.60 13.78 10.77
C ASP A 464 4.66 13.43 9.28
N VAL A 465 3.59 13.72 8.54
CA VAL A 465 3.51 13.50 7.10
C VAL A 465 3.05 14.78 6.42
N VAL A 466 3.69 15.15 5.31
CA VAL A 466 3.43 16.37 4.56
C VAL A 466 3.41 16.11 3.05
N TRP A 467 2.53 16.80 2.31
CA TRP A 467 2.43 16.71 0.85
C TRP A 467 1.82 17.98 0.24
N THR A 468 1.91 18.14 -1.08
CA THR A 468 1.24 19.24 -1.81
C THR A 468 -0.24 18.94 -2.02
N ALA A 469 -1.14 19.83 -1.59
CA ALA A 469 -2.57 19.62 -1.74
C ALA A 469 -3.01 19.78 -3.21
N PRO A 470 -3.86 18.88 -3.75
CA PRO A 470 -4.39 19.02 -5.10
C PRO A 470 -5.38 20.21 -5.20
N SER A 471 -5.85 20.49 -6.42
CA SER A 471 -6.78 21.61 -6.67
C SER A 471 -8.08 21.48 -5.88
N THR A 472 -8.72 22.63 -5.62
CA THR A 472 -9.95 22.76 -4.84
C THR A 472 -11.01 21.74 -5.27
N GLY A 473 -11.57 21.01 -4.29
CA GLY A 473 -12.63 20.01 -4.50
C GLY A 473 -12.15 18.56 -4.46
N GLN A 474 -10.85 18.30 -4.61
CA GLN A 474 -10.27 16.96 -4.44
C GLN A 474 -9.92 16.70 -2.97
N ARG A 475 -10.18 15.48 -2.49
CA ARG A 475 -9.79 15.03 -1.15
C ARG A 475 -8.58 14.12 -1.26
N VAL A 476 -7.65 14.21 -0.31
CA VAL A 476 -6.54 13.25 -0.18
C VAL A 476 -6.71 12.48 1.11
N ASP A 477 -6.68 11.16 1.02
CA ASP A 477 -6.60 10.26 2.17
C ASP A 477 -5.24 9.53 2.13
N VAL A 478 -4.62 9.34 3.29
CA VAL A 478 -3.35 8.63 3.41
C VAL A 478 -3.62 7.26 4.01
N PHE A 479 -3.10 6.21 3.38
CA PHE A 479 -3.18 4.84 3.88
C PHE A 479 -1.84 4.41 4.45
N LEU A 480 -1.87 3.79 5.62
CA LEU A 480 -0.71 3.29 6.35
C LEU A 480 -0.75 1.76 6.36
N THR A 481 0.20 1.13 5.67
CA THR A 481 0.22 -0.33 5.49
C THR A 481 1.59 -0.94 5.86
N ARG A 482 1.58 -2.22 6.27
CA ARG A 482 2.81 -2.95 6.67
C ARG A 482 3.58 -3.51 5.47
N ALA A 483 2.87 -3.90 4.42
CA ALA A 483 3.43 -4.40 3.18
C ALA A 483 3.22 -3.37 2.06
N ALA A 484 4.07 -3.42 1.04
CA ALA A 484 3.90 -2.57 -0.13
C ALA A 484 2.53 -2.86 -0.77
N PRO A 485 1.78 -1.81 -1.19
CA PRO A 485 0.57 -2.01 -1.96
C PRO A 485 0.90 -2.66 -3.32
N GLN A 486 -0.12 -3.20 -3.98
CA GLN A 486 0.04 -3.79 -5.31
C GLN A 486 0.70 -2.80 -6.29
N ALA A 487 1.64 -3.27 -7.08
CA ALA A 487 2.32 -2.44 -8.08
C ALA A 487 1.35 -2.00 -9.19
N GLY A 488 1.55 -0.79 -9.71
CA GLY A 488 0.81 -0.26 -10.86
C GLY A 488 -0.52 0.44 -10.55
N LEU A 489 -0.88 0.59 -9.27
CA LEU A 489 -2.09 1.32 -8.85
C LEU A 489 -2.02 2.83 -9.18
N ASP A 490 -0.81 3.36 -9.34
CA ASP A 490 -0.51 4.75 -9.66
C ASP A 490 -0.58 5.06 -11.17
N LEU A 491 -0.92 4.08 -12.02
CA LEU A 491 -0.88 4.23 -13.47
C LEU A 491 -2.12 4.92 -14.05
N GLU A 492 -3.32 4.56 -13.59
CA GLU A 492 -4.60 5.14 -14.06
C GLU A 492 -5.58 5.56 -12.95
N ASP A 493 -6.66 6.25 -13.33
CA ASP A 493 -7.75 6.58 -12.42
C ASP A 493 -8.62 5.32 -12.19
N LEU A 494 -8.91 5.01 -10.93
CA LEU A 494 -9.64 3.82 -10.52
C LEU A 494 -11.00 4.17 -9.92
N ASP A 495 -11.89 3.19 -9.85
CA ASP A 495 -13.07 3.28 -8.98
C ASP A 495 -12.64 3.11 -7.51
N ALA A 496 -13.29 3.80 -6.58
CA ALA A 496 -12.96 3.73 -5.15
C ALA A 496 -13.02 2.29 -4.61
N SER A 497 -13.92 1.44 -5.14
CA SER A 497 -14.02 0.04 -4.74
C SER A 497 -12.78 -0.80 -5.10
N ALA A 498 -11.94 -0.36 -6.04
CA ALA A 498 -10.71 -1.05 -6.40
C ALA A 498 -9.63 -1.00 -5.30
N LEU A 499 -9.70 -0.02 -4.39
CA LEU A 499 -8.72 0.16 -3.31
C LEU A 499 -8.70 -1.02 -2.33
N GLU A 500 -9.85 -1.65 -2.08
CA GLU A 500 -9.94 -2.77 -1.15
C GLU A 500 -9.15 -4.00 -1.64
N TYR A 501 -9.25 -4.30 -2.94
CA TYR A 501 -8.48 -5.38 -3.57
C TYR A 501 -6.97 -5.11 -3.56
N ALA A 502 -6.58 -3.84 -3.47
CA ALA A 502 -5.19 -3.39 -3.36
C ALA A 502 -4.65 -3.39 -1.92
N GLY A 503 -5.47 -3.77 -0.92
CA GLY A 503 -5.11 -3.70 0.51
C GLY A 503 -5.18 -2.31 1.13
N LEU A 504 -5.68 -1.32 0.38
CA LEU A 504 -5.92 0.06 0.82
C LEU A 504 -7.37 0.17 1.35
N THR A 505 -7.63 -0.50 2.47
CA THR A 505 -8.96 -0.55 3.09
C THR A 505 -9.16 0.55 4.13
N GLY A 506 -10.42 0.82 4.50
CA GLY A 506 -10.75 1.78 5.56
C GLY A 506 -10.14 1.45 6.94
N ALA A 507 -9.67 0.21 7.16
CA ALA A 507 -8.91 -0.16 8.35
C ALA A 507 -7.51 0.45 8.38
N ASN A 508 -6.89 0.57 7.20
CA ASN A 508 -5.53 1.08 7.02
C ASN A 508 -5.50 2.59 6.68
N GLN A 509 -6.67 3.20 6.47
CA GLN A 509 -6.79 4.63 6.27
C GLN A 509 -6.43 5.39 7.55
N VAL A 510 -5.54 6.37 7.43
CA VAL A 510 -5.18 7.26 8.54
C VAL A 510 -6.38 8.13 8.90
N LYS A 511 -6.76 8.10 10.19
CA LYS A 511 -7.93 8.80 10.72
C LYS A 511 -7.57 10.12 11.40
N ASP A 512 -6.27 10.37 11.59
CA ASP A 512 -5.76 11.61 12.15
C ASP A 512 -6.14 12.82 11.27
N PRO A 513 -6.40 13.98 11.89
CA PRO A 513 -6.90 15.15 11.17
C PRO A 513 -5.84 15.72 10.22
N ILE A 514 -6.24 15.89 8.96
CA ILE A 514 -5.44 16.60 7.95
C ILE A 514 -5.54 18.10 8.20
N ARG A 515 -4.39 18.76 8.34
CA ARG A 515 -4.27 20.21 8.56
C ARG A 515 -3.67 20.88 7.34
N ALA A 516 -4.14 22.09 7.03
CA ALA A 516 -3.48 22.93 6.05
C ALA A 516 -2.11 23.39 6.60
N ALA A 517 -1.09 23.33 5.77
CA ALA A 517 0.25 23.86 6.00
C ALA A 517 0.50 25.07 5.09
N ALA A 518 1.63 25.76 5.28
CA ALA A 518 2.01 26.88 4.42
C ALA A 518 2.20 26.45 2.95
N ASP A 519 2.05 27.41 2.03
CA ASP A 519 2.34 27.25 0.60
C ASP A 519 1.48 26.21 -0.13
N GLY A 520 0.22 26.02 0.30
CA GLY A 520 -0.70 25.07 -0.35
C GLY A 520 -0.41 23.60 -0.04
N ARG A 521 0.36 23.33 1.02
CA ARG A 521 0.62 21.97 1.50
C ARG A 521 -0.44 21.52 2.51
N ALA A 522 -0.55 20.21 2.67
CA ALA A 522 -1.34 19.56 3.71
C ALA A 522 -0.42 18.68 4.55
N GLN A 523 -0.77 18.49 5.82
CA GLN A 523 0.02 17.70 6.76
C GLN A 523 -0.84 16.96 7.78
N ILE A 524 -0.29 15.87 8.30
CA ILE A 524 -0.79 15.14 9.47
C ILE A 524 0.33 15.14 10.50
N VAL A 525 0.01 15.52 11.75
CA VAL A 525 1.00 15.79 12.80
C VAL A 525 0.83 14.83 13.96
N GLY A 526 1.95 14.28 14.45
CA GLY A 526 2.03 13.48 15.66
C GLY A 526 1.49 12.07 15.50
N MET A 527 1.49 11.52 14.28
CA MET A 527 1.04 10.15 14.04
C MET A 527 1.88 9.19 14.85
N ARG A 528 1.23 8.18 15.45
CA ARG A 528 1.93 7.16 16.22
C ARG A 528 2.36 6.02 15.32
N TRP A 529 3.57 5.53 15.57
CA TRP A 529 4.02 4.27 14.99
C TRP A 529 3.15 3.10 15.49
N PRO A 530 2.61 2.26 14.59
CA PRO A 530 1.93 1.03 15.00
C PRO A 530 2.87 0.10 15.78
N SER A 531 2.37 -0.61 16.78
CA SER A 531 3.16 -1.58 17.53
C SER A 531 3.74 -2.66 16.59
N ASP A 532 4.98 -3.06 16.81
CA ASP A 532 5.68 -4.13 16.06
C ASP A 532 5.98 -3.86 14.58
N TRP A 533 5.88 -2.60 14.13
CA TRP A 533 6.22 -2.20 12.76
C TRP A 533 7.53 -1.41 12.72
N ASP A 534 8.55 -1.98 12.10
CA ASP A 534 9.82 -1.28 11.85
C ASP A 534 9.78 -0.47 10.54
N ARG A 535 8.85 -0.79 9.64
CA ARG A 535 8.65 -0.14 8.34
C ARG A 535 7.17 0.05 8.07
N ALA A 536 6.84 1.17 7.45
CA ALA A 536 5.51 1.53 6.99
C ALA A 536 5.53 1.98 5.52
N TYR A 537 4.43 1.72 4.83
CA TYR A 537 4.17 2.18 3.47
C TYR A 537 3.01 3.18 3.54
N LEU A 538 3.33 4.44 3.26
CA LEU A 538 2.40 5.56 3.26
C LEU A 538 1.94 5.83 1.83
N THR A 539 0.67 5.56 1.54
CA THR A 539 0.13 5.68 0.18
C THR A 539 -0.93 6.79 0.16
N PRO A 540 -0.66 7.93 -0.48
CA PRO A 540 -1.67 8.96 -0.67
C PRO A 540 -2.64 8.54 -1.78
N VAL A 541 -3.93 8.79 -1.57
CA VAL A 541 -4.99 8.54 -2.55
C VAL A 541 -5.82 9.81 -2.69
N THR A 542 -5.84 10.37 -3.89
CA THR A 542 -6.69 11.51 -4.22
C THR A 542 -8.04 11.00 -4.70
N SER A 543 -9.14 11.50 -4.14
CA SER A 543 -10.50 11.07 -4.44
C SER A 543 -11.41 12.22 -4.88
N PHE A 544 -12.29 11.93 -5.84
CA PHE A 544 -13.32 12.84 -6.33
C PHE A 544 -14.46 12.05 -7.01
N ASN A 545 -15.72 12.29 -6.61
CA ASN A 545 -16.93 11.67 -7.19
C ASN A 545 -16.83 10.14 -7.39
N GLY A 546 -16.37 9.42 -6.37
CA GLY A 546 -16.26 7.95 -6.40
C GLY A 546 -15.08 7.41 -7.21
N ARG A 547 -14.32 8.26 -7.91
CA ARG A 547 -13.06 7.90 -8.55
C ARG A 547 -11.88 8.27 -7.68
N VAL A 548 -10.80 7.52 -7.82
CA VAL A 548 -9.58 7.66 -7.03
C VAL A 548 -8.34 7.57 -7.89
N ARG A 549 -7.29 8.26 -7.47
CA ARG A 549 -5.96 8.26 -8.08
C ARG A 549 -4.95 7.99 -6.99
N VAL A 550 -4.28 6.85 -7.08
CA VAL A 550 -3.22 6.49 -6.14
C VAL A 550 -1.96 7.27 -6.50
N GLY A 551 -1.38 7.92 -5.49
CA GLY A 551 -0.12 8.64 -5.61
C GLY A 551 1.09 7.74 -5.38
N ARG A 552 2.27 8.35 -5.27
CA ARG A 552 3.51 7.60 -5.01
C ARG A 552 3.52 7.14 -3.55
N THR A 553 3.68 5.84 -3.32
CA THR A 553 3.91 5.29 -1.99
C THR A 553 5.27 5.71 -1.45
N GLU A 554 5.30 6.29 -0.26
CA GLU A 554 6.52 6.54 0.50
C GLU A 554 6.79 5.36 1.43
N VAL A 555 8.02 4.86 1.39
CA VAL A 555 8.52 3.86 2.34
C VAL A 555 9.22 4.58 3.48
N PHE A 556 8.66 4.47 4.67
CA PHE A 556 9.21 5.10 5.87
C PHE A 556 9.62 4.04 6.89
N THR A 557 10.83 4.17 7.44
CA THR A 557 11.38 3.21 8.41
C THR A 557 11.51 3.89 9.76
N ARG A 558 11.11 3.19 10.82
CA ARG A 558 11.21 3.69 12.19
C ARG A 558 12.68 4.00 12.53
N PRO A 559 12.98 5.11 13.23
CA PRO A 559 14.32 5.34 13.75
C PRO A 559 14.79 4.15 14.59
N ILE A 560 16.00 3.68 14.31
CA ILE A 560 16.58 2.51 14.99
C ILE A 560 17.21 3.00 16.31
N PRO A 561 16.77 2.48 17.47
CA PRO A 561 17.31 2.89 18.76
C PRO A 561 18.77 2.46 18.94
N ALA A 562 19.44 3.07 19.91
CA ALA A 562 20.76 2.64 20.37
C ALA A 562 20.79 1.19 20.84
N VAL A 563 21.98 0.57 20.84
CA VAL A 563 22.16 -0.76 21.42
C VAL A 563 21.95 -0.72 22.94
N VAL A 564 21.40 -1.80 23.51
CA VAL A 564 21.04 -1.84 24.94
C VAL A 564 22.23 -2.34 25.78
N GLU A 565 22.58 -1.64 26.85
CA GLU A 565 23.64 -2.02 27.80
C GLU A 565 24.96 -2.52 27.17
N PRO A 566 25.57 -1.77 26.23
CA PRO A 566 26.78 -2.21 25.57
C PRO A 566 27.99 -2.23 26.50
N ARG A 567 28.83 -3.26 26.36
CA ARG A 567 30.11 -3.38 27.07
C ARG A 567 31.15 -4.16 26.28
N ILE A 568 32.41 -3.88 26.56
CA ILE A 568 33.56 -4.62 26.02
C ILE A 568 33.99 -5.66 27.05
N VAL A 569 34.02 -6.93 26.65
CA VAL A 569 34.58 -8.03 27.43
C VAL A 569 35.91 -8.43 26.81
N GLU A 570 36.97 -8.39 27.60
CA GLU A 570 38.33 -8.67 27.16
C GLU A 570 38.90 -9.89 27.88
N ARG A 571 39.36 -10.87 27.10
CA ARG A 571 40.01 -12.11 27.56
C ARG A 571 41.36 -12.25 26.88
N LEU A 572 42.35 -11.47 27.33
CA LEU A 572 43.73 -11.43 26.83
C LEU A 572 43.88 -11.23 25.30
N ASP A 573 43.62 -12.26 24.50
CA ASP A 573 43.70 -12.26 23.05
C ASP A 573 42.35 -12.02 22.36
N THR A 574 41.25 -12.24 23.08
CA THR A 574 39.90 -12.17 22.55
C THR A 574 39.16 -10.95 23.11
N GLN A 575 38.56 -10.15 22.23
CA GLN A 575 37.76 -8.99 22.60
C GLN A 575 36.37 -9.11 22.02
N LEU A 576 35.37 -8.91 22.87
CA LEU A 576 33.95 -9.11 22.56
C LEU A 576 33.19 -7.83 22.83
N VAL A 577 32.26 -7.47 21.95
CA VAL A 577 31.28 -6.41 22.19
C VAL A 577 29.92 -7.05 22.46
N VAL A 578 29.40 -6.84 23.67
CA VAL A 578 28.16 -7.45 24.17
C VAL A 578 27.12 -6.36 24.40
N PHE A 579 25.88 -6.56 23.95
CA PHE A 579 24.75 -5.62 24.04
C PHE A 579 23.42 -6.36 23.77
N GLY A 580 22.29 -5.77 24.16
CA GLY A 580 20.97 -6.20 23.72
C GLY A 580 20.69 -5.73 22.30
N TRP A 581 20.19 -6.64 21.44
CA TRP A 581 19.94 -6.34 20.03
C TRP A 581 18.89 -5.23 19.86
N PRO A 582 19.18 -4.15 19.11
CA PRO A 582 18.25 -3.06 18.92
C PRO A 582 17.13 -3.43 17.94
N GLN A 583 15.90 -3.05 18.28
CA GLN A 583 14.73 -3.32 17.44
C GLN A 583 14.86 -2.66 16.06
N GLY A 584 14.48 -3.39 15.00
CA GLY A 584 14.53 -2.89 13.62
C GLY A 584 15.92 -2.91 12.97
N ALA A 585 16.99 -3.26 13.70
CA ALA A 585 18.32 -3.39 13.13
C ALA A 585 18.48 -4.72 12.38
N SER A 586 19.03 -4.64 11.16
CA SER A 586 19.45 -5.79 10.33
C SER A 586 20.87 -6.24 10.68
N SER A 587 21.75 -5.29 10.98
CA SER A 587 23.12 -5.55 11.44
C SER A 587 23.58 -4.49 12.44
N VAL A 588 24.67 -4.77 13.16
CA VAL A 588 25.34 -3.81 14.04
C VAL A 588 26.81 -3.74 13.65
N GLN A 589 27.27 -2.51 13.38
CA GLN A 589 28.64 -2.21 13.02
C GLN A 589 29.43 -1.67 14.20
N VAL A 590 30.69 -2.03 14.28
CA VAL A 590 31.64 -1.53 15.28
C VAL A 590 32.69 -0.67 14.57
N HIS A 591 32.81 0.58 14.98
CA HIS A 591 33.83 1.51 14.50
C HIS A 591 34.78 1.86 15.63
N VAL A 592 36.03 2.19 15.29
CA VAL A 592 37.05 2.58 16.26
C VAL A 592 37.69 3.88 15.85
N GLY A 593 37.84 4.79 16.81
CA GLY A 593 38.55 6.04 16.66
C GLY A 593 39.37 6.39 17.90
N VAL A 594 40.03 7.53 17.83
CA VAL A 594 40.84 8.09 18.92
C VAL A 594 40.32 9.48 19.26
N GLU A 595 40.43 9.88 20.52
CA GLU A 595 40.17 11.27 20.90
C GLU A 595 41.14 12.21 20.15
N PRO A 596 40.70 13.39 19.69
CA PRO A 596 39.43 14.05 19.99
C PRO A 596 38.31 13.84 18.94
N MET A 597 38.36 12.79 18.11
CA MET A 597 37.35 12.57 17.06
C MET A 597 35.94 12.41 17.65
N THR A 598 34.96 13.03 17.01
CA THR A 598 33.54 12.88 17.37
C THR A 598 32.98 11.52 16.94
N PRO A 599 31.93 10.99 17.59
CA PRO A 599 31.32 9.72 17.20
C PRO A 599 30.89 9.66 15.73
N ASP A 600 30.35 10.76 15.19
CA ASP A 600 29.98 10.87 13.78
C ASP A 600 31.18 10.76 12.84
N GLU A 601 32.27 11.46 13.14
CA GLU A 601 33.53 11.37 12.35
C GLU A 601 34.10 9.95 12.38
N ILE A 602 34.04 9.27 13.53
CA ILE A 602 34.48 7.88 13.66
C ILE A 602 33.64 6.96 12.75
N CYS A 603 32.32 7.14 12.75
CA CYS A 603 31.39 6.32 11.97
C CYS A 603 31.37 6.65 10.47
N GLN A 604 32.10 7.67 10.00
CA GLN A 604 32.37 7.88 8.57
C GLN A 604 33.44 6.91 8.05
N GLY A 605 34.27 6.35 8.93
CA GLY A 605 35.28 5.36 8.60
C GLY A 605 34.71 4.00 8.22
N THR A 606 35.61 3.07 7.89
CA THR A 606 35.25 1.67 7.66
C THR A 606 35.06 0.96 9.01
N PRO A 607 33.96 0.20 9.21
CA PRO A 607 33.79 -0.56 10.44
C PRO A 607 34.93 -1.56 10.63
N ILE A 608 35.34 -1.74 11.88
CA ILE A 608 36.33 -2.76 12.25
C ILE A 608 35.72 -4.17 12.23
N ASP A 609 34.43 -4.28 12.50
CA ASP A 609 33.65 -5.51 12.48
C ASP A 609 32.16 -5.22 12.30
N GLU A 610 31.41 -6.23 11.90
CA GLU A 610 29.96 -6.18 11.72
C GLU A 610 29.37 -7.55 12.05
N ALA A 611 28.20 -7.56 12.68
CA ALA A 611 27.43 -8.77 12.89
C ALA A 611 25.97 -8.56 12.46
N SER A 612 25.44 -9.54 11.74
CA SER A 612 24.00 -9.69 11.55
C SER A 612 23.31 -10.18 12.83
N GLN A 613 22.00 -10.01 12.91
CA GLN A 613 21.21 -10.49 14.06
C GLN A 613 21.38 -12.00 14.28
N THR A 614 21.47 -12.77 13.20
CA THR A 614 21.63 -14.24 13.26
C THR A 614 22.99 -14.62 13.82
N GLU A 615 24.06 -13.98 13.35
CA GLU A 615 25.42 -14.20 13.88
C GLU A 615 25.50 -13.80 15.36
N TYR A 616 24.89 -12.67 15.73
CA TYR A 616 24.88 -12.19 17.11
C TYR A 616 24.13 -13.13 18.05
N HIS A 617 22.95 -13.64 17.67
CA HIS A 617 22.22 -14.61 18.50
C HIS A 617 22.96 -15.93 18.65
N ARG A 618 23.70 -16.37 17.62
CA ARG A 618 24.53 -17.57 17.69
C ARG A 618 25.72 -17.38 18.64
N ASP A 619 26.43 -16.26 18.54
CA ASP A 619 27.70 -16.04 19.22
C ASP A 619 27.55 -15.30 20.57
N GLY A 620 26.39 -14.70 20.83
CA GLY A 620 26.07 -13.90 22.01
C GLY A 620 26.86 -12.58 22.11
N SER A 621 27.68 -12.25 21.10
CA SER A 621 28.56 -11.09 21.08
C SER A 621 29.10 -10.84 19.66
N ILE A 622 29.62 -9.64 19.41
CA ILE A 622 30.50 -9.40 18.27
C ILE A 622 31.93 -9.73 18.69
N ILE A 623 32.49 -10.81 18.13
CA ILE A 623 33.89 -11.20 18.34
C ILE A 623 34.77 -10.35 17.42
N LEU A 624 35.56 -9.44 17.97
CA LEU A 624 36.38 -8.54 17.18
C LEU A 624 37.53 -9.30 16.50
N ARG A 625 37.53 -9.33 15.17
CA ARG A 625 38.60 -9.92 14.35
C ARG A 625 39.88 -9.10 14.39
N ARG A 626 39.76 -7.80 14.66
CA ARG A 626 40.86 -6.85 14.78
C ARG A 626 40.92 -6.35 16.23
N PRO A 627 42.08 -6.46 16.91
CA PRO A 627 42.18 -6.01 18.28
C PRO A 627 42.06 -4.49 18.38
N LEU A 628 41.44 -4.02 19.46
CA LEU A 628 41.41 -2.63 19.87
C LEU A 628 42.82 -2.12 20.20
N GLN A 629 43.00 -0.80 20.14
CA GLN A 629 44.31 -0.16 20.32
C GLN A 629 44.83 -0.34 21.76
N ALA A 630 46.10 -0.71 21.91
CA ALA A 630 46.69 -1.06 23.20
C ALA A 630 46.77 0.15 24.17
N GLU A 631 46.81 1.36 23.61
CA GLU A 631 46.83 2.65 24.31
C GLU A 631 45.44 3.10 24.77
N GLY A 632 44.38 2.44 24.30
CA GLY A 632 42.99 2.83 24.49
C GLY A 632 42.41 3.53 23.27
N CYS A 633 41.09 3.43 23.11
CA CYS A 633 40.37 4.00 21.98
C CYS A 633 38.89 4.22 22.30
N VAL A 634 38.21 4.93 21.41
CA VAL A 634 36.76 5.09 21.42
C VAL A 634 36.16 4.07 20.46
N VAL A 635 35.18 3.30 20.94
CA VAL A 635 34.46 2.29 20.16
C VAL A 635 33.03 2.77 19.96
N CYS A 636 32.62 2.96 18.72
CA CYS A 636 31.25 3.33 18.36
C CYS A 636 30.51 2.10 17.84
N VAL A 637 29.39 1.77 18.47
CA VAL A 637 28.51 0.67 18.10
C VAL A 637 27.27 1.27 17.44
N VAL A 638 27.04 0.91 16.18
CA VAL A 638 26.04 1.56 15.32
C VAL A 638 25.10 0.51 14.75
N PRO A 639 23.80 0.53 15.08
CA PRO A 639 22.84 -0.35 14.46
C PRO A 639 22.43 0.16 13.09
N ILE A 640 22.23 -0.78 12.17
CA ILE A 640 22.00 -0.52 10.75
C ILE A 640 20.74 -1.26 10.29
N ALA A 641 19.90 -0.59 9.51
CA ALA A 641 18.86 -1.23 8.70
C ALA A 641 19.02 -0.86 7.23
N TYR A 642 18.34 -1.59 6.37
CA TYR A 642 18.29 -1.30 4.94
C TYR A 642 16.86 -0.95 4.52
N SER A 643 16.68 0.17 3.83
CA SER A 643 15.40 0.57 3.24
C SER A 643 15.64 1.13 1.85
N ASP A 644 14.90 0.64 0.86
CA ASP A 644 15.00 1.06 -0.55
C ASP A 644 16.44 1.02 -1.11
N GLY A 645 17.18 -0.05 -0.78
CA GLY A 645 18.59 -0.20 -1.16
C GLY A 645 19.55 0.77 -0.46
N ARG A 646 19.08 1.60 0.47
CA ARG A 646 19.89 2.54 1.24
C ARG A 646 20.10 2.04 2.66
N GLN A 647 21.29 2.32 3.18
CA GLN A 647 21.63 2.05 4.57
C GLN A 647 21.07 3.17 5.46
N LEU A 648 20.28 2.80 6.46
CA LEU A 648 19.78 3.67 7.51
C LEU A 648 20.60 3.40 8.78
N ARG A 649 21.22 4.46 9.31
CA ARG A 649 21.98 4.40 10.56
C ARG A 649 21.05 4.73 11.73
N GLY A 650 21.11 3.92 12.77
CA GLY A 650 20.49 4.21 14.05
C GLY A 650 21.35 5.09 14.94
N GLU A 651 20.92 5.19 16.20
CA GLU A 651 21.61 5.99 17.21
C GLU A 651 22.97 5.39 17.58
N ILE A 652 24.01 6.23 17.55
CA ILE A 652 25.39 5.84 17.82
C ILE A 652 25.59 5.65 19.32
N THR A 653 26.03 4.46 19.74
CA THR A 653 26.42 4.24 21.14
C THR A 653 27.94 4.21 21.27
N THR A 654 28.48 4.95 22.23
CA THR A 654 29.94 5.10 22.39
C THR A 654 30.43 4.40 23.66
N LEU A 655 31.52 3.64 23.53
CA LEU A 655 32.23 2.96 24.61
C LEU A 655 33.68 3.43 24.67
N THR A 656 34.18 3.70 25.86
CA THR A 656 35.61 3.99 26.07
C THR A 656 36.36 2.70 26.42
N TYR A 657 37.31 2.31 25.58
CA TYR A 657 38.22 1.22 25.86
C TYR A 657 39.54 1.75 26.43
N ARG A 658 39.90 1.31 27.64
CA ARG A 658 41.09 1.81 28.37
C ARG A 658 42.43 1.28 27.86
N GLY A 659 42.45 0.39 26.86
CA GLY A 659 43.67 -0.25 26.40
C GLY A 659 44.07 -1.45 27.27
N LEU A 660 44.83 -2.37 26.66
CA LEU A 660 45.51 -3.47 27.34
C LEU A 660 46.86 -3.73 26.63
N ARG A 661 47.94 -3.43 27.34
CA ARG A 661 49.30 -3.70 26.86
C ARG A 661 49.65 -5.15 27.18
N ARG A 662 49.85 -5.94 26.14
CA ARG A 662 50.07 -7.39 26.26
C ARG A 662 51.55 -7.69 26.18
N MET A 663 52.00 -8.55 27.07
CA MET A 663 53.36 -9.08 27.10
C MET A 663 53.27 -10.60 27.24
N SER A 664 54.27 -11.31 26.76
CA SER A 664 54.50 -12.72 27.07
C SER A 664 55.93 -12.88 27.55
N TYR A 665 56.17 -13.90 28.37
CA TYR A 665 57.52 -14.23 28.81
C TYR A 665 57.85 -15.70 28.60
N SER A 666 59.14 -16.01 28.62
CA SER A 666 59.64 -17.37 28.77
C SER A 666 60.89 -17.38 29.64
N LEU A 667 61.16 -18.53 30.25
CA LEU A 667 62.34 -18.77 31.07
C LEU A 667 63.24 -19.78 30.35
N THR A 668 64.19 -19.27 29.57
CA THR A 668 65.09 -20.10 28.76
C THR A 668 66.40 -20.34 29.49
N GLN A 669 66.99 -21.53 29.40
CA GLN A 669 68.26 -21.81 30.06
C GLN A 669 69.36 -20.82 29.64
N PHE A 670 70.07 -20.28 30.62
CA PHE A 670 71.16 -19.34 30.42
C PHE A 670 72.51 -20.07 30.40
N GLY A 671 73.23 -20.00 29.29
CA GLY A 671 74.52 -20.67 29.08
C GLY A 671 74.46 -21.75 27.97
N GLN A 672 75.62 -22.32 27.61
CA GLN A 672 75.68 -23.38 26.60
C GLN A 672 74.94 -24.64 27.07
N GLN A 673 74.16 -25.23 26.17
CA GLN A 673 73.64 -26.58 26.33
C GLN A 673 74.85 -27.53 26.50
N PRO A 674 74.88 -28.38 27.54
CA PRO A 674 76.03 -29.23 27.81
C PRO A 674 76.27 -30.18 26.62
N ASP A 675 77.54 -30.32 26.23
CA ASP A 675 77.97 -31.22 25.17
C ASP A 675 77.60 -32.68 25.57
N PRO A 676 76.84 -33.44 24.75
CA PRO A 676 76.35 -34.77 25.10
C PRO A 676 77.44 -35.78 25.45
N GLY A 677 78.72 -35.49 25.18
CA GLY A 677 79.86 -36.35 25.48
C GLY A 677 80.55 -36.13 26.83
N VAL A 678 80.15 -35.15 27.66
CA VAL A 678 80.85 -34.82 28.92
C VAL A 678 80.02 -35.24 30.15
N PRO A 679 80.57 -36.04 31.09
CA PRO A 679 79.89 -36.38 32.33
C PRO A 679 79.60 -35.13 33.16
N GLN A 680 78.33 -34.92 33.49
CA GLN A 680 77.88 -33.71 34.18
C GLN A 680 78.19 -33.80 35.70
N PRO A 681 78.58 -32.68 36.34
CA PRO A 681 78.69 -32.62 37.79
C PRO A 681 77.30 -32.85 38.45
N PRO A 682 77.26 -33.37 39.70
CA PRO A 682 76.02 -33.80 40.36
C PRO A 682 75.01 -32.68 40.68
N GLN A 683 75.34 -31.41 40.43
CA GLN A 683 74.43 -30.28 40.52
C GLN A 683 74.39 -29.55 39.18
N VAL A 684 73.36 -29.81 38.38
CA VAL A 684 73.10 -29.04 37.16
C VAL A 684 72.61 -27.66 37.58
N ARG A 685 73.50 -26.67 37.48
CA ARG A 685 73.16 -25.27 37.74
C ARG A 685 72.03 -24.83 36.79
N ARG A 686 70.81 -24.63 37.31
CA ARG A 686 69.62 -24.22 36.54
C ARG A 686 69.45 -22.71 36.62
N VAL A 687 70.27 -21.98 35.87
CA VAL A 687 70.07 -20.54 35.69
C VAL A 687 69.28 -20.32 34.41
N VAL A 688 68.21 -19.53 34.50
CA VAL A 688 67.35 -19.19 33.36
C VAL A 688 67.42 -17.70 33.08
N ASN A 689 67.32 -17.33 31.80
CA ASN A 689 67.14 -15.96 31.35
C ASN A 689 65.64 -15.65 31.24
N LEU A 690 65.25 -14.47 31.72
CA LEU A 690 63.93 -13.92 31.45
C LEU A 690 63.92 -13.35 30.03
N SER A 691 63.11 -13.94 29.16
CA SER A 691 62.88 -13.45 27.81
C SER A 691 61.48 -12.84 27.73
N LEU A 692 61.32 -11.70 27.04
CA LEU A 692 60.05 -10.97 26.92
C LEU A 692 59.67 -10.71 25.46
N ALA A 693 58.37 -10.73 25.17
CA ALA A 693 57.80 -10.32 23.90
C ALA A 693 56.54 -9.48 24.11
N ALA A 694 56.32 -8.53 23.21
CA ALA A 694 55.11 -7.71 23.15
C ALA A 694 54.75 -7.45 21.68
N PRO A 695 53.46 -7.44 21.31
CA PRO A 695 53.06 -7.18 19.92
C PRO A 695 53.31 -5.71 19.51
N THR A 696 53.33 -4.78 20.46
CA THR A 696 53.62 -3.37 20.26
C THR A 696 54.80 -2.93 21.12
N VAL A 697 55.37 -1.75 20.82
CA VAL A 697 56.41 -1.15 21.67
C VAL A 697 55.77 -0.72 22.99
N ILE A 698 56.42 -1.04 24.10
CA ILE A 698 55.98 -0.61 25.44
C ILE A 698 57.12 0.19 26.08
N ASP A 699 56.90 1.49 26.24
CA ASP A 699 57.81 2.38 26.95
C ASP A 699 57.56 2.32 28.45
N GLY A 700 58.63 2.16 29.23
CA GLY A 700 58.61 2.10 30.69
C GLY A 700 57.57 1.12 31.26
N PRO A 701 57.61 -0.18 30.92
CA PRO A 701 56.71 -1.16 31.51
C PRO A 701 56.89 -1.23 33.04
N PRO A 702 55.85 -1.64 33.78
CA PRO A 702 55.96 -1.81 35.23
C PRO A 702 57.00 -2.88 35.57
N PRO A 703 57.60 -2.82 36.78
CA PRO A 703 58.55 -3.82 37.22
C PRO A 703 57.95 -5.23 37.22
N LEU A 704 58.75 -6.24 36.88
CA LEU A 704 58.33 -7.64 36.94
C LEU A 704 58.92 -8.32 38.18
N VAL A 705 58.14 -9.21 38.81
CA VAL A 705 58.56 -10.03 39.95
C VAL A 705 58.49 -11.50 39.58
N ALA A 706 59.46 -12.30 40.02
CA ALA A 706 59.37 -13.75 39.95
C ALA A 706 58.96 -14.31 41.31
N VAL A 707 57.95 -15.17 41.31
CA VAL A 707 57.39 -15.79 42.52
C VAL A 707 57.50 -17.29 42.38
N PHE A 708 58.02 -17.93 43.43
CA PHE A 708 58.16 -19.37 43.54
C PHE A 708 57.23 -19.93 44.63
N ASN A 709 56.63 -21.08 44.36
CA ASN A 709 55.84 -21.83 45.33
C ASN A 709 56.13 -23.34 45.19
N PRO A 710 56.47 -24.04 46.27
CA PRO A 710 56.83 -25.46 46.20
C PRO A 710 55.66 -26.40 45.89
N GLU A 711 54.40 -25.99 46.13
CA GLU A 711 53.27 -26.92 46.21
C GLU A 711 52.25 -26.80 45.07
N ARG A 712 51.91 -25.59 44.61
CA ARG A 712 50.71 -25.40 43.77
C ARG A 712 50.76 -24.27 42.74
N LEU A 713 49.79 -24.36 41.82
CA LEU A 713 49.23 -23.30 40.99
C LEU A 713 47.71 -23.17 41.28
N PRO A 714 47.05 -22.03 41.02
CA PRO A 714 47.61 -20.77 40.52
C PRO A 714 48.38 -20.01 41.61
N LEU A 715 49.26 -19.10 41.16
CA LEU A 715 49.98 -18.14 42.01
C LEU A 715 49.47 -16.72 41.73
N ASP A 716 49.59 -15.84 42.71
CA ASP A 716 49.52 -14.39 42.52
C ASP A 716 50.87 -13.74 42.86
N ALA A 717 50.98 -12.43 42.63
CA ALA A 717 52.22 -11.68 42.82
C ALA A 717 52.72 -11.63 44.30
N LYS A 718 51.95 -12.12 45.26
CA LYS A 718 52.20 -12.13 46.72
C LYS A 718 52.09 -13.53 47.37
N ASP A 719 51.55 -14.54 46.66
CA ASP A 719 51.22 -15.89 47.18
C ASP A 719 52.43 -16.83 47.38
N GLY A 720 53.67 -16.35 47.20
CA GLY A 720 54.85 -17.21 47.27
C GLY A 720 56.13 -16.48 47.64
N GLN A 721 57.24 -17.20 47.55
CA GLN A 721 58.56 -16.63 47.79
C GLN A 721 59.01 -15.83 46.58
N HIS A 722 59.28 -14.54 46.77
CA HIS A 722 59.89 -13.70 45.75
C HIS A 722 61.34 -14.13 45.49
N LEU A 723 61.64 -14.38 44.22
CA LEU A 723 62.99 -14.67 43.75
C LEU A 723 63.72 -13.38 43.38
N GLN A 724 65.04 -13.36 43.57
CA GLN A 724 65.90 -12.24 43.17
C GLN A 724 66.39 -12.46 41.73
N PHE A 725 66.22 -11.45 40.88
CA PHE A 725 66.83 -11.41 39.57
C PHE A 725 68.30 -11.02 39.68
N THR A 726 69.17 -11.61 38.86
CA THR A 726 70.51 -11.09 38.59
C THR A 726 70.45 -10.25 37.32
N ALA A 727 70.68 -8.94 37.46
CA ALA A 727 70.67 -7.97 36.38
C ALA A 727 71.92 -8.10 35.47
N PRO A 728 71.94 -7.50 34.26
CA PRO A 728 73.10 -7.55 33.36
C PRO A 728 74.41 -7.04 33.96
N ASN A 729 74.33 -6.10 34.91
CA ASN A 729 75.47 -5.58 35.69
C ASN A 729 75.89 -6.51 36.85
N ARG A 730 75.32 -7.71 36.94
CA ARG A 730 75.51 -8.75 37.98
C ARG A 730 75.00 -8.38 39.38
N GLN A 731 74.19 -7.33 39.51
CA GLN A 731 73.54 -6.99 40.77
C GLN A 731 72.30 -7.88 40.99
N GLN A 732 72.10 -8.35 42.23
CA GLN A 732 70.85 -9.00 42.63
C GLN A 732 69.79 -7.94 42.97
N ILE A 733 68.62 -8.04 42.33
CA ILE A 733 67.51 -7.10 42.51
C ILE A 733 66.16 -7.82 42.59
N PRO A 734 65.19 -7.31 43.37
CA PRO A 734 63.90 -7.97 43.59
C PRO A 734 62.91 -7.81 42.42
N HIS A 735 63.18 -6.89 41.50
CA HIS A 735 62.31 -6.61 40.35
C HIS A 735 63.14 -6.44 39.08
N ALA A 736 62.69 -6.99 37.97
CA ALA A 736 63.24 -6.68 36.65
C ALA A 736 62.58 -5.42 36.10
N THR A 737 63.37 -4.44 35.67
CA THR A 737 62.90 -3.12 35.19
C THR A 737 63.44 -2.83 33.80
N PHE A 738 62.59 -2.28 32.93
CA PHE A 738 62.97 -2.01 31.54
C PHE A 738 62.65 -0.57 31.18
N GLY A 739 63.52 0.06 30.39
CA GLY A 739 63.21 1.37 29.78
C GLY A 739 62.23 1.24 28.62
N GLN A 740 62.33 0.15 27.85
CA GLN A 740 61.46 -0.13 26.71
C GLN A 740 61.47 -1.62 26.40
N ILE A 741 60.32 -2.16 26.00
CA ILE A 741 60.19 -3.47 25.36
C ILE A 741 59.87 -3.24 23.88
N ARG A 742 60.70 -3.81 23.00
CA ARG A 742 60.49 -3.72 21.54
C ARG A 742 59.40 -4.69 21.10
N SER A 743 58.70 -4.33 20.02
CA SER A 743 57.75 -5.25 19.39
C SER A 743 58.47 -6.51 18.90
N SER A 744 57.95 -7.67 19.29
CA SER A 744 58.44 -9.00 18.90
C SER A 744 57.33 -10.04 19.06
N THR A 745 57.26 -11.00 18.13
CA THR A 745 56.36 -12.16 18.20
C THR A 745 56.90 -13.28 19.08
N HIS A 746 58.20 -13.29 19.38
CA HIS A 746 58.85 -14.32 20.19
C HIS A 746 59.64 -13.69 21.34
N PRO A 747 59.65 -14.30 22.54
CA PRO A 747 60.36 -13.74 23.69
C PRO A 747 61.86 -13.56 23.40
N ILE A 748 62.36 -12.34 23.61
CA ILE A 748 63.77 -11.96 23.42
C ILE A 748 64.47 -11.95 24.79
N PRO A 749 65.65 -12.58 24.93
CA PRO A 749 66.45 -12.54 26.16
C PRO A 749 66.72 -11.12 26.64
N THR A 750 66.37 -10.83 27.90
CA THR A 750 66.53 -9.49 28.47
C THR A 750 67.86 -9.27 29.17
N GLY A 751 68.60 -10.35 29.43
CA GLY A 751 69.83 -10.33 30.23
C GLY A 751 69.57 -10.43 31.75
N TYR A 752 68.32 -10.34 32.20
CA TYR A 752 67.95 -10.71 33.57
C TYR A 752 67.94 -12.23 33.71
N THR A 753 68.53 -12.73 34.80
CA THR A 753 68.59 -14.17 35.06
C THR A 753 68.07 -14.53 36.45
N LEU A 754 67.54 -15.74 36.60
CA LEU A 754 67.09 -16.33 37.87
C LEU A 754 67.88 -17.60 38.13
N ASP A 755 68.36 -17.79 39.36
CA ASP A 755 68.96 -19.06 39.79
C ASP A 755 67.90 -19.95 40.41
N LEU A 756 67.59 -21.05 39.73
CA LEU A 756 66.56 -22.02 40.10
C LEU A 756 67.16 -23.38 40.49
N THR A 757 68.48 -23.45 40.70
CA THR A 757 69.25 -24.71 40.82
C THR A 757 68.72 -25.68 41.88
N ASN A 758 68.21 -25.17 43.01
CA ASN A 758 67.77 -25.99 44.15
C ASN A 758 66.27 -25.87 44.43
N LEU A 759 65.49 -25.40 43.46
CA LEU A 759 64.06 -25.18 43.62
C LEU A 759 63.26 -26.30 42.92
N VAL A 760 62.30 -26.86 43.63
CA VAL A 760 61.32 -27.84 43.13
C VAL A 760 59.93 -27.33 43.44
N GLY A 761 59.05 -27.24 42.45
CA GLY A 761 57.73 -26.63 42.59
C GLY A 761 57.34 -25.85 41.34
N HIS A 762 56.82 -24.64 41.51
CA HIS A 762 56.31 -23.79 40.44
C HIS A 762 56.92 -22.39 40.52
N VAL A 763 57.26 -21.82 39.38
CA VAL A 763 57.73 -20.43 39.24
C VAL A 763 56.88 -19.69 38.23
N ARG A 764 56.45 -18.46 38.55
CA ARG A 764 55.76 -17.56 37.63
C ARG A 764 56.28 -16.14 37.74
N VAL A 765 56.19 -15.40 36.64
CA VAL A 765 56.54 -13.97 36.60
C VAL A 765 55.25 -13.16 36.55
N PHE A 766 55.19 -12.09 37.34
CA PHE A 766 54.04 -11.19 37.41
C PHE A 766 54.44 -9.75 37.12
N VAL A 767 53.51 -8.99 36.55
CA VAL A 767 53.59 -7.53 36.53
C VAL A 767 53.34 -7.02 37.93
N TYR A 768 54.31 -6.30 38.49
CA TYR A 768 54.20 -5.66 39.79
C TYR A 768 53.80 -4.19 39.59
N SER A 769 52.53 -3.99 39.28
CA SER A 769 51.93 -2.66 39.06
C SER A 769 51.37 -2.09 40.37
N ARG A 770 51.44 -0.76 40.53
CA ARG A 770 50.79 -0.04 41.65
C ARG A 770 49.31 0.18 41.32
N ALA A 771 48.48 0.23 42.36
CA ALA A 771 47.02 0.41 42.20
C ALA A 771 46.61 1.69 41.45
N ASP A 772 47.49 2.69 41.38
CA ASP A 772 47.23 4.00 40.77
C ASP A 772 47.75 4.12 39.31
N GLU A 773 48.26 3.04 38.70
CA GLU A 773 48.73 3.09 37.31
C GLU A 773 47.55 3.14 36.33
N PRO A 774 47.49 4.14 35.43
CA PRO A 774 46.36 4.30 34.50
C PRO A 774 46.35 3.26 33.38
N ALA A 775 47.51 2.70 33.04
CA ALA A 775 47.66 1.72 31.96
C ALA A 775 47.47 0.29 32.46
N ARG A 776 46.70 -0.52 31.72
CA ARG A 776 46.50 -1.94 32.02
C ARG A 776 47.52 -2.80 31.29
N TYR A 777 48.07 -3.78 32.00
CA TYR A 777 49.03 -4.73 31.46
C TYR A 777 48.54 -6.16 31.67
N ALA A 778 48.75 -7.01 30.67
CA ALA A 778 48.58 -8.44 30.80
C ALA A 778 49.91 -9.13 30.45
N LEU A 779 50.34 -10.06 31.30
CA LEU A 779 51.50 -10.89 31.07
C LEU A 779 51.04 -12.34 30.88
N GLN A 780 51.25 -12.85 29.68
CA GLN A 780 50.91 -14.22 29.29
C GLN A 780 52.01 -15.17 29.76
N ASP A 781 51.61 -16.22 30.47
CA ASP A 781 52.49 -17.28 30.89
C ASP A 781 52.96 -18.14 29.70
N PRO A 782 54.19 -18.69 29.76
CA PRO A 782 54.60 -19.78 28.89
C PRO A 782 53.79 -21.06 29.19
N PRO A 783 53.94 -22.10 28.36
CA PRO A 783 53.37 -23.42 28.63
C PRO A 783 53.72 -23.93 30.04
N ILE A 784 52.81 -24.70 30.64
CA ILE A 784 52.85 -25.08 32.07
C ILE A 784 54.11 -25.87 32.46
N ASP A 785 54.71 -26.59 31.52
CA ASP A 785 55.97 -27.33 31.71
C ASP A 785 57.17 -26.41 31.99
N GLN A 786 57.17 -25.18 31.46
CA GLN A 786 58.17 -24.17 31.77
C GLN A 786 57.96 -23.52 33.14
N LEU A 787 56.73 -23.56 33.66
CA LEU A 787 56.41 -23.07 35.01
C LEU A 787 56.79 -24.09 36.08
N GLN A 788 56.86 -25.38 35.73
CA GLN A 788 57.19 -26.45 36.66
C GLN A 788 58.70 -26.66 36.80
N LEU A 789 59.16 -26.63 38.05
CA LEU A 789 60.52 -26.94 38.44
C LEU A 789 60.56 -28.38 38.95
N LEU A 790 60.92 -29.30 38.06
CA LEU A 790 61.14 -30.70 38.41
C LEU A 790 62.45 -30.88 39.17
N PRO A 791 62.56 -31.92 40.03
CA PRO A 791 63.82 -32.30 40.63
C PRO A 791 64.88 -32.57 39.55
N PRO A 792 66.17 -32.31 39.82
CA PRO A 792 67.23 -32.74 38.92
C PRO A 792 67.11 -34.26 38.69
N ASP A 793 67.17 -34.69 37.42
CA ASP A 793 67.12 -36.12 37.05
C ASP A 793 68.20 -36.86 37.85
N VAL A 794 67.78 -37.74 38.77
CA VAL A 794 68.68 -38.74 39.33
C VAL A 794 68.85 -39.81 38.25
N PRO A 795 70.07 -40.05 37.72
CA PRO A 795 70.26 -41.07 36.71
C PRO A 795 69.82 -42.44 37.25
N GLY A 796 68.75 -43.00 36.68
CA GLY A 796 68.28 -44.36 36.99
C GLY A 796 66.78 -44.55 37.29
N MET A 797 65.95 -43.50 37.33
CA MET A 797 64.49 -43.65 37.55
C MET A 797 63.69 -43.49 36.25
N PRO A 798 62.81 -44.44 35.87
CA PRO A 798 62.01 -44.34 34.65
C PRO A 798 60.96 -43.22 34.78
N ARG A 799 60.90 -42.34 33.77
CA ARG A 799 59.84 -41.35 33.63
C ARG A 799 58.53 -42.06 33.25
N ILE A 800 57.55 -42.06 34.15
CA ILE A 800 56.17 -42.44 33.82
C ILE A 800 55.54 -41.22 33.12
N ARG A 801 55.13 -41.42 31.87
CA ARG A 801 54.44 -40.41 31.05
C ARG A 801 52.99 -40.23 31.48
#